data_AF-A0A540X1N8-F1
#
_entry.id   AF-A0A540X1N8-F1
#
_cell.length_a   1.000
_cell.length_b   1.000
_cell.length_c   1.000
_cell.angle_alpha   90.00
_cell.angle_beta   90.00
_cell.angle_gamma   90.00
#
_symmetry.space_group_name_H-M   'P 1'
#
loop_
_entity.id
_entity.type
_entity.pdbx_description
1 polymer ?
#
loop_
_entity_poly.entity_id
_entity_poly.type
_entity_poly.pdbx_seq_one_letter_code
_entity_poly.pdbx_strand_id
1 'polypeptide(L)'
;MATENGNGPQGQDDARGLTERLSRGVREGVALLQDVEALASRLAASGNEQAAASEQVRASIESVAAHVEATSVATQTLARSQRTVSDSARALQQEAEATAGSVQEVSASVAGVRKDAAHLAAEADTTAATLEQVTRSVKTVNSNAEDLAASSEELLASMTEMNSTVADLVTRNQSGAASTEEVGATIEEMAKGIARLATDAQGVGERVTLVTGAVVGLGKSLSDLSRDATTMSSGVEETASTAEELARSVRGVAESARVLETHAASTASTVEEVAASVEEVAATAERNSAVVDANAATIEQLARSAQSVAKASESINGLASSSASASAQLEVSTRRVAQMSEEARATSDRVGTIAREGGATVVRSIAGFSRIRQSIVESSGVMKEMGKRAEEIGDIVQTINLIADRTNLLSLNASIEAARAGEHGRGFAVVAEEIRALADRAAAASSDVAKIVRGLQTTAREAASASAEGMRAADEGAALASDAERALSTILKGVDDVGQNVREVSRATTEQVQAVQSLAQGTTKMSEQGRVIAASASEQAQAAQALAQGGTEMRRMARQTTQATADQARALRDVVRSNGQLAEVAQKVSRAVQEQAAAAADLSKGAAQMRQLVQGVSAVVGTQSKEVTGMAQVAQDLASTTQRTLAGLAEQAKAAAEVTRAMEDTRKEVAQSARGMAEQARALKQGETASRQVAKLASSVTRATDEQAQALVALVKGADEVRRVAKGTARALDEQSEVLTGLAASAQRQATGTAAVARASGDATQVMEGLVKGVEEMRVRAREITTTTAQQVRASSATAGEVREVAGRLTHLSRLQAEQVESLERLGSVLGSGNTPQASEAGGSRSRERQT
;
A
#
# COMPACT_ATOMS: atom_id res chain seq x y z
N MET A 1 121.71 -62.18 -4.43
CA MET A 1 122.82 -62.04 -5.42
C MET A 1 122.96 -60.55 -5.70
N ALA A 2 124.09 -59.87 -5.55
CA ALA A 2 125.43 -60.21 -5.10
C ALA A 2 126.10 -58.90 -4.61
N THR A 3 127.00 -59.02 -3.64
CA THR A 3 128.18 -58.19 -3.32
C THR A 3 128.30 -56.77 -3.93
N GLU A 4 128.39 -55.73 -3.08
CA GLU A 4 129.67 -55.08 -2.72
C GLU A 4 129.47 -53.85 -1.79
N ASN A 5 130.31 -53.81 -0.75
CA ASN A 5 130.99 -52.67 -0.10
C ASN A 5 130.27 -51.34 0.20
N GLY A 6 130.29 -51.00 1.50
CA GLY A 6 131.02 -49.80 1.95
C GLY A 6 130.23 -48.68 2.65
N ASN A 7 130.59 -48.46 3.92
CA ASN A 7 130.51 -47.21 4.72
C ASN A 7 129.16 -46.67 5.26
N GLY A 8 129.12 -46.52 6.59
CA GLY A 8 129.02 -45.18 7.20
C GLY A 8 127.81 -44.85 8.10
N PRO A 9 128.01 -44.27 9.30
CA PRO A 9 126.97 -43.87 10.26
C PRO A 9 126.29 -42.54 9.86
N GLN A 10 125.67 -42.49 8.67
CA GLN A 10 124.81 -41.39 8.22
C GLN A 10 123.33 -41.75 8.24
N GLY A 11 122.99 -43.04 8.23
CA GLY A 11 121.59 -43.49 8.19
C GLY A 11 120.79 -43.22 9.48
N GLN A 12 121.43 -43.03 10.64
CA GLN A 12 120.73 -42.79 11.91
C GLN A 12 120.37 -41.31 12.14
N ASP A 13 121.21 -40.36 11.72
CA ASP A 13 120.88 -38.92 11.78
C ASP A 13 119.91 -38.51 10.66
N ASP A 14 120.01 -39.10 9.46
CA ASP A 14 119.01 -38.89 8.40
C ASP A 14 117.65 -39.46 8.77
N ALA A 15 117.59 -40.61 9.45
CA ALA A 15 116.34 -41.19 9.96
C ALA A 15 115.69 -40.31 11.05
N ARG A 16 116.49 -39.68 11.92
CA ARG A 16 116.02 -38.73 12.94
C ARG A 16 115.52 -37.41 12.33
N GLY A 17 116.28 -36.84 11.41
CA GLY A 17 115.88 -35.64 10.68
C GLY A 17 114.64 -35.86 9.80
N LEU A 18 114.40 -37.08 9.32
CA LEU A 18 113.16 -37.47 8.64
C LEU A 18 111.99 -37.62 9.62
N THR A 19 112.18 -38.25 10.78
CA THR A 19 111.11 -38.42 11.78
C THR A 19 110.69 -37.10 12.42
N GLU A 20 111.61 -36.16 12.68
CA GLU A 20 111.25 -34.81 13.14
C GLU A 20 110.56 -33.98 12.06
N ARG A 21 111.00 -34.05 10.80
CA ARG A 21 110.31 -33.38 9.67
C ARG A 21 108.92 -33.95 9.43
N LEU A 22 108.77 -35.28 9.53
CA LEU A 22 107.48 -35.96 9.45
C LEU A 22 106.57 -35.58 10.64
N SER A 23 107.09 -35.61 11.87
CA SER A 23 106.34 -35.20 13.07
C SER A 23 105.87 -33.75 12.99
N ARG A 24 106.73 -32.83 12.52
CA ARG A 24 106.37 -31.42 12.30
C ARG A 24 105.32 -31.27 11.20
N GLY A 25 105.48 -31.97 10.07
CA GLY A 25 104.50 -31.95 8.98
C GLY A 25 103.14 -32.54 9.35
N VAL A 26 103.10 -33.60 10.17
CA VAL A 26 101.85 -34.15 10.70
C VAL A 26 101.24 -33.22 11.75
N ARG A 27 102.03 -32.55 12.61
CA ARG A 27 101.51 -31.53 13.54
C ARG A 27 100.92 -30.31 12.83
N GLU A 28 101.57 -29.83 11.77
CA GLU A 28 101.01 -28.77 10.91
C GLU A 28 99.72 -29.26 10.23
N GLY A 29 99.67 -30.52 9.79
CA GLY A 29 98.45 -31.15 9.28
C GLY A 29 97.32 -31.24 10.31
N VAL A 30 97.63 -31.59 11.56
CA VAL A 30 96.65 -31.62 12.67
C VAL A 30 96.12 -30.22 12.98
N ALA A 31 96.98 -29.21 13.02
CA ALA A 31 96.55 -27.82 13.22
C ALA A 31 95.63 -27.34 12.08
N LEU A 32 95.97 -27.66 10.83
CA LEU A 32 95.15 -27.31 9.67
C LEU A 32 93.80 -28.05 9.67
N LEU A 33 93.76 -29.31 10.11
CA LEU A 33 92.52 -30.07 10.29
C LEU A 33 91.64 -29.47 11.39
N GLN A 34 92.23 -29.01 12.50
CA GLN A 34 91.51 -28.34 13.59
C GLN A 34 90.92 -26.99 13.14
N ASP A 35 91.64 -26.22 12.32
CA ASP A 35 91.12 -24.98 11.73
C ASP A 35 89.95 -25.25 10.77
N VAL A 36 90.05 -26.30 9.93
CA VAL A 36 88.96 -26.71 9.03
C VAL A 36 87.78 -27.28 9.80
N GLU A 37 87.99 -28.01 10.90
CA GLU A 37 86.95 -28.49 11.81
C GLU A 37 86.21 -27.33 12.49
N ALA A 38 86.92 -26.31 12.97
CA ALA A 38 86.34 -25.11 13.55
C ALA A 38 85.52 -24.33 12.51
N LEU A 39 86.02 -24.25 11.26
CA LEU A 39 85.32 -23.62 10.15
C LEU A 39 84.04 -24.39 9.77
N ALA A 40 84.13 -25.73 9.66
CA ALA A 40 82.98 -26.60 9.39
C ALA A 40 81.93 -26.51 10.49
N SER A 41 82.34 -26.50 11.76
CA SER A 41 81.42 -26.33 12.89
C SER A 41 80.70 -24.97 12.86
N ARG A 42 81.41 -23.89 12.52
CA ARG A 42 80.79 -22.56 12.32
C ARG A 42 79.84 -22.53 11.13
N LEU A 43 80.18 -23.19 10.02
CA LEU A 43 79.33 -23.27 8.84
C LEU A 43 78.04 -24.07 9.13
N ALA A 44 78.14 -25.16 9.90
CA ALA A 44 76.99 -25.94 10.34
C ALA A 44 76.09 -25.17 11.32
N ALA A 45 76.66 -24.38 12.23
CA ALA A 45 75.92 -23.48 13.11
C ALA A 45 75.17 -22.40 12.31
N SER A 46 75.85 -21.76 11.36
CA SER A 46 75.26 -20.77 10.45
C SER A 46 74.13 -21.37 9.59
N GLY A 47 74.30 -22.61 9.09
CA GLY A 47 73.25 -23.32 8.35
C GLY A 47 72.00 -23.63 9.20
N ASN A 48 72.18 -23.97 10.49
CA ASN A 48 71.09 -24.15 11.43
C ASN A 48 70.37 -22.83 11.77
N GLU A 49 71.12 -21.74 11.98
CA GLU A 49 70.54 -20.40 12.19
C GLU A 49 69.72 -19.96 10.97
N GLN A 50 70.23 -20.21 9.76
CA GLN A 50 69.51 -19.88 8.53
C GLN A 50 68.26 -20.74 8.33
N ALA A 51 68.29 -22.01 8.75
CA ALA A 51 67.09 -22.86 8.78
C ALA A 51 66.05 -22.36 9.79
N ALA A 52 66.48 -21.93 10.99
CA ALA A 52 65.59 -21.37 12.01
C ALA A 52 64.96 -20.03 11.58
N ALA A 53 65.76 -19.14 10.98
CA ALA A 53 65.26 -17.88 10.42
C ALA A 53 64.26 -18.11 9.27
N SER A 54 64.55 -19.07 8.38
CA SER A 54 63.63 -19.44 7.29
C SER A 54 62.33 -20.06 7.83
N GLU A 55 62.39 -20.82 8.92
CA GLU A 55 61.21 -21.38 9.59
C GLU A 55 60.35 -20.29 10.26
N GLN A 56 60.98 -19.28 10.86
CA GLN A 56 60.27 -18.11 11.40
C GLN A 56 59.58 -17.29 10.29
N VAL A 57 60.24 -17.13 9.13
CA VAL A 57 59.64 -16.51 7.94
C VAL A 57 58.46 -17.34 7.44
N ARG A 58 58.59 -18.67 7.38
CA ARG A 58 57.50 -19.60 7.02
C ARG A 58 56.28 -19.43 7.92
N ALA A 59 56.48 -19.44 9.24
CA ALA A 59 55.40 -19.27 10.22
C ALA A 59 54.72 -17.90 10.10
N SER A 60 55.50 -16.85 9.80
CA SER A 60 54.97 -15.50 9.57
C SER A 60 54.10 -15.45 8.30
N ILE A 61 54.52 -16.11 7.22
CA ILE A 61 53.75 -16.19 5.97
C ILE A 61 52.49 -17.04 6.14
N GLU A 62 52.54 -18.13 6.92
CA GLU A 62 51.33 -18.91 7.27
C GLU A 62 50.32 -18.07 8.05
N SER A 63 50.78 -17.22 8.97
CA SER A 63 49.92 -16.27 9.69
C SER A 63 49.29 -15.24 8.75
N VAL A 64 50.08 -14.68 7.82
CA VAL A 64 49.57 -13.76 6.77
C VAL A 64 48.55 -14.48 5.88
N ALA A 65 48.80 -15.72 5.47
CA ALA A 65 47.88 -16.51 4.67
C ALA A 65 46.54 -16.75 5.40
N ALA A 66 46.56 -16.99 6.71
CA ALA A 66 45.35 -17.11 7.52
C ALA A 66 44.55 -15.79 7.59
N HIS A 67 45.24 -14.65 7.69
CA HIS A 67 44.59 -13.33 7.66
C HIS A 67 44.02 -13.00 6.28
N VAL A 68 44.72 -13.35 5.20
CA VAL A 68 44.24 -13.24 3.81
C VAL A 68 42.98 -14.09 3.63
N GLU A 69 42.92 -15.29 4.21
CA GLU A 69 41.73 -16.15 4.16
C GLU A 69 40.53 -15.53 4.90
N ALA A 70 40.74 -15.05 6.12
CA ALA A 70 39.70 -14.37 6.89
C ALA A 70 39.17 -13.13 6.15
N THR A 71 40.08 -12.38 5.52
CA THR A 71 39.73 -11.23 4.68
C THR A 71 38.93 -11.67 3.46
N SER A 72 39.30 -12.76 2.78
CA SER A 72 38.55 -13.29 1.63
C SER A 72 37.10 -13.62 1.99
N VAL A 73 36.90 -14.34 3.10
CA VAL A 73 35.56 -14.72 3.59
C VAL A 73 34.73 -13.48 3.97
N ALA A 74 35.33 -12.50 4.65
CA ALA A 74 34.67 -11.25 4.99
C ALA A 74 34.27 -10.46 3.73
N THR A 75 35.15 -10.37 2.74
CA THR A 75 34.91 -9.65 1.48
C THR A 75 33.81 -10.31 0.65
N GLN A 76 33.79 -11.65 0.58
CA GLN A 76 32.73 -12.40 -0.09
C GLN A 76 31.37 -12.22 0.60
N THR A 77 31.35 -12.18 1.93
CA THR A 77 30.12 -11.93 2.70
C THR A 77 29.59 -10.53 2.44
N LEU A 78 30.48 -9.54 2.42
CA LEU A 78 30.14 -8.15 2.11
C LEU A 78 29.64 -7.97 0.67
N ALA A 79 30.24 -8.67 -0.30
CA ALA A 79 29.78 -8.69 -1.69
C ALA A 79 28.36 -9.28 -1.83
N ARG A 80 28.05 -10.36 -1.08
CA ARG A 80 26.69 -10.94 -1.04
C ARG A 80 25.70 -9.97 -0.41
N SER A 81 26.06 -9.34 0.71
CA SER A 81 25.23 -8.34 1.37
C SER A 81 24.92 -7.15 0.45
N GLN A 82 25.90 -6.63 -0.28
CA GLN A 82 25.68 -5.55 -1.24
C GLN A 82 24.78 -5.94 -2.42
N ARG A 83 24.89 -7.18 -2.92
CA ARG A 83 23.92 -7.72 -3.90
C ARG A 83 22.49 -7.69 -3.35
N THR A 84 22.28 -8.19 -2.13
CA THR A 84 20.96 -8.16 -1.50
C THR A 84 20.41 -6.76 -1.33
N VAL A 85 21.25 -5.79 -0.95
CA VAL A 85 20.86 -4.37 -0.84
C VAL A 85 20.48 -3.80 -2.21
N SER A 86 21.26 -4.07 -3.26
CA SER A 86 20.96 -3.67 -4.64
C SER A 86 19.62 -4.24 -5.12
N ASP A 87 19.38 -5.52 -4.90
CA ASP A 87 18.14 -6.18 -5.34
C ASP A 87 16.92 -5.65 -4.57
N SER A 88 17.07 -5.42 -3.26
CA SER A 88 16.03 -4.82 -2.42
C SER A 88 15.73 -3.38 -2.83
N ALA A 89 16.76 -2.59 -3.17
CA ALA A 89 16.60 -1.22 -3.65
C ALA A 89 15.88 -1.16 -5.01
N ARG A 90 16.14 -2.11 -5.91
CA ARG A 90 15.42 -2.24 -7.19
C ARG A 90 13.96 -2.65 -6.99
N ALA A 91 13.68 -3.58 -6.08
CA ALA A 91 12.31 -3.96 -5.75
C ALA A 91 11.51 -2.77 -5.19
N LEU A 92 12.11 -2.04 -4.23
CA LEU A 92 11.52 -0.81 -3.67
C LEU A 92 11.32 0.28 -4.73
N GLN A 93 12.22 0.40 -5.70
CA GLN A 93 12.05 1.33 -6.82
C GLN A 93 10.81 0.97 -7.65
N GLN A 94 10.68 -0.30 -8.07
CA GLN A 94 9.52 -0.76 -8.84
C GLN A 94 8.21 -0.58 -8.08
N GLU A 95 8.22 -0.84 -6.77
CA GLU A 95 7.04 -0.68 -5.92
C GLU A 95 6.66 0.80 -5.75
N ALA A 96 7.64 1.70 -5.61
CA ALA A 96 7.41 3.14 -5.57
C ALA A 96 6.89 3.69 -6.92
N GLU A 97 7.40 3.21 -8.05
CA GLU A 97 6.90 3.55 -9.39
C GLU A 97 5.47 3.03 -9.62
N ALA A 98 5.18 1.79 -9.19
CA ALA A 98 3.83 1.23 -9.25
C ALA A 98 2.86 2.02 -8.36
N THR A 99 3.28 2.40 -7.16
CA THR A 99 2.49 3.23 -6.24
C THR A 99 2.21 4.60 -6.86
N ALA A 100 3.19 5.23 -7.50
CA ALA A 100 2.99 6.50 -8.19
C ALA A 100 1.96 6.37 -9.34
N GLY A 101 2.02 5.27 -10.10
CA GLY A 101 1.04 4.95 -11.14
C GLY A 101 -0.37 4.74 -10.60
N SER A 102 -0.53 3.95 -9.54
CA SER A 102 -1.83 3.74 -8.89
C SER A 102 -2.40 5.03 -8.28
N VAL A 103 -1.56 5.89 -7.70
CA VAL A 103 -2.00 7.21 -7.19
C VAL A 103 -2.45 8.13 -8.34
N GLN A 104 -1.78 8.10 -9.50
CA GLN A 104 -2.23 8.83 -10.68
C GLN A 104 -3.59 8.31 -11.20
N GLU A 105 -3.81 7.01 -11.18
CA GLU A 105 -5.06 6.39 -11.60
C GLU A 105 -6.22 6.74 -10.65
N VAL A 106 -5.97 6.70 -9.34
CA VAL A 106 -6.91 7.19 -8.31
C VAL A 106 -7.19 8.68 -8.49
N SER A 107 -6.18 9.49 -8.79
CA SER A 107 -6.36 10.92 -9.05
C SER A 107 -7.23 11.19 -10.29
N ALA A 108 -7.05 10.40 -11.35
CA ALA A 108 -7.91 10.47 -12.54
C ALA A 108 -9.36 10.08 -12.23
N SER A 109 -9.56 9.04 -11.40
CA SER A 109 -10.88 8.62 -10.93
C SER A 109 -11.56 9.71 -10.08
N VAL A 110 -10.83 10.30 -9.12
CA VAL A 110 -11.29 11.44 -8.31
C VAL A 110 -11.67 12.65 -9.18
N ALA A 111 -10.90 12.93 -10.23
CA ALA A 111 -11.23 13.97 -11.20
C ALA A 111 -12.52 13.65 -11.99
N GLY A 112 -12.75 12.37 -12.32
CA GLY A 112 -14.01 11.89 -12.91
C GLY A 112 -15.20 12.12 -12.00
N VAL A 113 -15.11 11.67 -10.73
CA VAL A 113 -16.18 11.85 -9.73
C VAL A 113 -16.43 13.34 -9.45
N ARG A 114 -15.39 14.18 -9.47
CA ARG A 114 -15.54 15.64 -9.36
C ARG A 114 -16.37 16.20 -10.50
N LYS A 115 -16.10 15.77 -11.74
CA LYS A 115 -16.85 16.19 -12.92
C LYS A 115 -18.31 15.77 -12.81
N ASP A 116 -18.58 14.56 -12.33
CA ASP A 116 -19.94 14.05 -12.12
C ASP A 116 -20.66 14.84 -11.01
N ALA A 117 -19.97 15.17 -9.91
CA ALA A 117 -20.52 16.02 -8.86
C ALA A 117 -20.85 17.45 -9.36
N ALA A 118 -20.01 18.01 -10.25
CA ALA A 118 -20.28 19.29 -10.88
C ALA A 118 -21.48 19.22 -11.86
N HIS A 119 -21.60 18.12 -12.61
CA HIS A 119 -22.72 17.86 -13.50
C HIS A 119 -24.03 17.74 -12.71
N LEU A 120 -24.02 16.95 -11.62
CA LEU A 120 -25.18 16.78 -10.74
C LEU A 120 -25.62 18.10 -10.10
N ALA A 121 -24.68 18.97 -9.74
CA ALA A 121 -25.01 20.32 -9.23
C ALA A 121 -25.68 21.20 -10.30
N ALA A 122 -25.25 21.10 -11.56
CA ALA A 122 -25.85 21.84 -12.69
C ALA A 122 -27.24 21.28 -13.07
N GLU A 123 -27.42 19.97 -13.04
CA GLU A 123 -28.72 19.31 -13.24
C GLU A 123 -29.69 19.64 -12.10
N ALA A 124 -29.22 19.70 -10.85
CA ALA A 124 -30.02 20.15 -9.71
C ALA A 124 -30.47 21.61 -9.88
N ASP A 125 -29.60 22.50 -10.38
CA ASP A 125 -29.95 23.90 -10.71
C ASP A 125 -31.01 23.97 -11.82
N THR A 126 -30.88 23.12 -12.84
CA THR A 126 -31.86 23.03 -13.94
C THR A 126 -33.20 22.49 -13.44
N THR A 127 -33.17 21.48 -12.58
CA THR A 127 -34.36 20.87 -11.96
C THR A 127 -35.07 21.84 -11.02
N ALA A 128 -34.34 22.64 -10.25
CA ALA A 128 -34.92 23.70 -9.43
C ALA A 128 -35.63 24.75 -10.30
N ALA A 129 -35.01 25.18 -11.40
CA ALA A 129 -35.61 26.13 -12.33
C ALA A 129 -36.88 25.60 -13.01
N THR A 130 -36.90 24.32 -13.41
CA THR A 130 -38.10 23.69 -13.98
C THR A 130 -39.20 23.51 -12.93
N LEU A 131 -38.87 23.13 -11.70
CA LEU A 131 -39.83 23.03 -10.59
C LEU A 131 -40.43 24.40 -10.24
N GLU A 132 -39.66 25.48 -10.28
CA GLU A 132 -40.20 26.84 -10.13
C GLU A 132 -41.18 27.20 -11.26
N GLN A 133 -40.87 26.85 -12.50
CA GLN A 133 -41.76 27.09 -13.64
C GLN A 133 -43.06 26.28 -13.51
N VAL A 134 -42.98 25.01 -13.12
CA VAL A 134 -44.15 24.16 -12.87
C VAL A 134 -44.97 24.73 -11.72
N THR A 135 -44.34 25.23 -10.65
CA THR A 135 -45.01 25.87 -9.52
C THR A 135 -45.83 27.09 -9.96
N ARG A 136 -45.27 27.94 -10.85
CA ARG A 136 -46.01 29.08 -11.43
C ARG A 136 -47.19 28.61 -12.30
N SER A 137 -47.00 27.54 -13.07
CA SER A 137 -48.06 26.96 -13.90
C SER A 137 -49.21 26.39 -13.05
N VAL A 138 -48.90 25.60 -12.02
CA VAL A 138 -49.89 25.05 -11.07
C VAL A 138 -50.66 26.18 -10.37
N LYS A 139 -49.99 27.27 -9.99
CA LYS A 139 -50.64 28.45 -9.41
C LYS A 139 -51.61 29.13 -10.40
N THR A 140 -51.27 29.16 -11.68
CA THR A 140 -52.13 29.70 -12.74
C THR A 140 -53.36 28.81 -12.97
N VAL A 141 -53.17 27.48 -12.98
CA VAL A 141 -54.27 26.52 -13.09
C VAL A 141 -55.22 26.63 -11.88
N ASN A 142 -54.68 26.83 -10.67
CA ASN A 142 -55.48 27.05 -9.46
C ASN A 142 -56.35 28.32 -9.58
N SER A 143 -55.76 29.43 -10.03
CA SER A 143 -56.51 30.68 -10.28
C SER A 143 -57.61 30.48 -11.32
N ASN A 144 -57.33 29.80 -12.43
CA ASN A 144 -58.33 29.53 -13.46
C ASN A 144 -59.46 28.63 -12.96
N ALA A 145 -59.18 27.68 -12.06
CA ALA A 145 -60.18 26.82 -11.44
C ALA A 145 -61.10 27.61 -10.48
N GLU A 146 -60.54 28.57 -9.74
CA GLU A 146 -61.30 29.51 -8.89
C GLU A 146 -62.22 30.42 -9.74
N ASP A 147 -61.71 30.98 -10.84
CA ASP A 147 -62.50 31.81 -11.77
C ASP A 147 -63.63 31.00 -12.47
N LEU A 148 -63.35 29.74 -12.82
CA LEU A 148 -64.34 28.83 -13.41
C LEU A 148 -65.44 28.44 -12.40
N ALA A 149 -65.10 28.30 -11.12
CA ALA A 149 -66.05 28.06 -10.05
C ALA A 149 -66.97 29.27 -9.85
N ALA A 150 -66.41 30.49 -9.81
CA ALA A 150 -67.18 31.73 -9.71
C ALA A 150 -68.13 31.93 -10.91
N SER A 151 -67.64 31.69 -12.14
CA SER A 151 -68.45 31.80 -13.37
C SER A 151 -69.59 30.78 -13.41
N SER A 152 -69.37 29.58 -12.82
CA SER A 152 -70.39 28.53 -12.74
C SER A 152 -71.49 28.83 -11.70
N GLU A 153 -71.16 29.53 -10.61
CA GLU A 153 -72.14 30.05 -9.64
C GLU A 153 -73.03 31.14 -10.26
N GLU A 154 -72.44 32.03 -11.07
CA GLU A 154 -73.19 33.07 -11.80
C GLU A 154 -74.14 32.48 -12.85
N LEU A 155 -73.69 31.46 -13.60
CA LEU A 155 -74.52 30.69 -14.53
C LEU A 155 -75.69 29.97 -13.83
N LEU A 156 -75.46 29.43 -12.63
CA LEU A 156 -76.50 28.82 -11.79
C LEU A 156 -77.56 29.83 -11.36
N ALA A 157 -77.15 31.05 -10.98
CA ALA A 157 -78.07 32.13 -10.64
C ALA A 157 -78.93 32.54 -11.85
N SER A 158 -78.30 32.73 -13.02
CA SER A 158 -78.99 33.10 -14.27
C SER A 158 -79.97 32.02 -14.75
N MET A 159 -79.62 30.73 -14.64
CA MET A 159 -80.54 29.63 -14.97
C MET A 159 -81.75 29.55 -14.03
N THR A 160 -81.56 29.89 -12.75
CA THR A 160 -82.65 29.91 -11.75
C THR A 160 -83.67 31.01 -12.07
N GLU A 161 -83.20 32.18 -12.50
CA GLU A 161 -84.03 33.29 -12.96
C GLU A 161 -84.79 32.95 -14.26
N MET A 162 -84.12 32.28 -15.22
CA MET A 162 -84.75 31.83 -16.46
C MET A 162 -85.85 30.77 -16.21
N ASN A 163 -85.69 29.92 -15.21
CA ASN A 163 -86.71 28.95 -14.82
C ASN A 163 -87.98 29.61 -14.26
N SER A 164 -87.82 30.73 -13.54
CA SER A 164 -88.94 31.56 -13.05
C SER A 164 -89.72 32.21 -14.19
N THR A 165 -89.04 32.73 -15.21
CA THR A 165 -89.70 33.40 -16.35
C THR A 165 -90.49 32.44 -17.25
N VAL A 166 -90.01 31.20 -17.43
CA VAL A 166 -90.74 30.15 -18.15
C VAL A 166 -92.02 29.73 -17.39
N ALA A 167 -91.99 29.70 -16.06
CA ALA A 167 -93.16 29.39 -15.24
C ALA A 167 -94.28 30.45 -15.36
N ASP A 168 -93.93 31.73 -15.48
CA ASP A 168 -94.86 32.84 -15.71
C ASP A 168 -95.52 32.81 -17.11
N LEU A 169 -94.81 32.36 -18.14
CA LEU A 169 -95.37 32.19 -19.48
C LEU A 169 -96.41 31.07 -19.55
N VAL A 170 -96.21 29.98 -18.80
CA VAL A 170 -97.15 28.84 -18.73
C VAL A 170 -98.49 29.26 -18.11
N THR A 171 -98.47 30.13 -17.09
CA THR A 171 -99.67 30.67 -16.45
C THR A 171 -100.42 31.67 -17.35
N ARG A 172 -99.71 32.48 -18.16
CA ARG A 172 -100.36 33.36 -19.16
C ARG A 172 -101.06 32.57 -20.28
N ASN A 173 -100.47 31.47 -20.75
CA ASN A 173 -101.05 30.63 -21.81
C ASN A 173 -102.37 29.94 -21.39
N GLN A 174 -102.59 29.71 -20.09
CA GLN A 174 -103.85 29.17 -19.58
C GLN A 174 -104.99 30.22 -19.54
N SER A 175 -104.68 31.51 -19.54
CA SER A 175 -105.68 32.59 -19.50
C SER A 175 -106.30 32.95 -20.86
N GLY A 176 -105.64 32.60 -21.99
CA GLY A 176 -106.14 32.86 -23.34
C GLY A 176 -107.25 31.91 -23.81
N ALA A 177 -107.40 30.75 -23.16
CA ALA A 177 -108.41 29.73 -23.54
C ALA A 177 -109.84 30.08 -23.08
N ALA A 178 -110.01 31.03 -22.15
CA ALA A 178 -111.31 31.43 -21.61
C ALA A 178 -112.06 32.47 -22.46
N SER A 179 -111.38 33.17 -23.37
CA SER A 179 -111.97 34.23 -24.22
C SER A 179 -112.70 33.70 -25.47
N THR A 180 -112.61 32.39 -25.76
CA THR A 180 -113.17 31.76 -26.98
C THR A 180 -114.52 31.08 -26.76
N GLU A 181 -115.04 31.03 -25.54
CA GLU A 181 -116.31 30.34 -25.21
C GLU A 181 -117.54 31.27 -25.25
N GLU A 182 -117.32 32.60 -25.28
CA GLU A 182 -118.39 33.61 -25.14
C GLU A 182 -119.04 34.05 -26.47
N VAL A 183 -118.42 33.77 -27.63
CA VAL A 183 -118.92 34.20 -28.96
C VAL A 183 -119.93 33.21 -29.57
N GLY A 184 -119.99 31.97 -29.08
CA GLY A 184 -120.85 30.90 -29.62
C GLY A 184 -122.35 31.02 -29.34
N ALA A 185 -122.76 31.84 -28.37
CA ALA A 185 -124.15 31.93 -27.91
C ALA A 185 -125.05 32.88 -28.73
N THR A 186 -124.53 33.58 -29.74
CA THR A 186 -125.27 34.64 -30.47
C THR A 186 -125.79 34.23 -31.86
N ILE A 187 -125.55 32.99 -32.30
CA ILE A 187 -125.91 32.49 -33.65
C ILE A 187 -127.22 31.66 -33.67
N GLU A 188 -127.81 31.39 -32.50
CA GLU A 188 -128.98 30.50 -32.36
C GLU A 188 -130.36 31.16 -32.61
N GLU A 189 -130.43 32.51 -32.66
CA GLU A 189 -131.72 33.25 -32.79
C GLU A 189 -132.08 33.68 -34.23
N MET A 190 -131.17 33.60 -35.21
CA MET A 190 -131.47 33.97 -36.61
C MET A 190 -132.23 32.88 -37.40
N ALA A 191 -132.40 31.68 -36.84
CA ALA A 191 -132.95 30.51 -37.52
C ALA A 191 -134.49 30.45 -37.63
N LYS A 192 -135.24 31.38 -37.03
CA LYS A 192 -136.72 31.31 -36.94
C LYS A 192 -137.50 32.14 -37.99
N GLY A 193 -136.83 32.90 -38.87
CA GLY A 193 -137.46 33.96 -39.66
C GLY A 193 -137.96 33.65 -41.08
N ILE A 194 -137.46 32.62 -41.77
CA ILE A 194 -137.68 32.48 -43.24
C ILE A 194 -138.42 31.17 -43.55
N ALA A 195 -139.56 30.98 -42.90
CA ALA A 195 -140.49 29.86 -43.09
C ALA A 195 -141.69 30.23 -43.99
N ARG A 196 -141.54 31.14 -44.98
CA ARG A 196 -142.70 31.70 -45.70
C ARG A 196 -142.66 31.78 -47.23
N LEU A 197 -141.69 31.17 -47.92
CA LEU A 197 -141.62 31.20 -49.39
C LEU A 197 -141.38 29.81 -50.00
N ALA A 198 -141.97 28.81 -49.35
CA ALA A 198 -142.21 27.47 -49.89
C ALA A 198 -143.55 27.44 -50.66
N THR A 199 -143.75 28.29 -51.65
CA THR A 199 -144.98 28.26 -52.44
C THR A 199 -144.65 28.51 -53.92
N ASP A 200 -144.60 27.39 -54.67
CA ASP A 200 -144.70 27.21 -56.14
C ASP A 200 -143.37 27.13 -56.94
N ALA A 201 -142.77 25.96 -57.21
CA ALA A 201 -143.11 24.91 -58.22
C ALA A 201 -142.72 25.28 -59.68
N GLN A 202 -142.22 24.45 -60.60
CA GLN A 202 -141.51 23.15 -60.69
C GLN A 202 -141.19 22.91 -62.20
N GLY A 203 -139.97 22.46 -62.52
CA GLY A 203 -139.50 21.66 -63.67
C GLY A 203 -140.11 21.77 -65.09
N VAL A 204 -139.35 22.34 -66.03
CA VAL A 204 -139.13 21.93 -67.46
C VAL A 204 -137.84 22.68 -67.91
N GLY A 205 -136.82 22.13 -68.57
CA GLY A 205 -136.63 20.81 -69.18
C GLY A 205 -135.31 20.78 -69.98
N GLU A 206 -134.24 20.38 -69.30
CA GLU A 206 -133.27 19.36 -69.75
C GLU A 206 -132.39 19.49 -71.01
N ARG A 207 -132.32 20.61 -71.76
CA ARG A 207 -131.40 20.68 -72.94
C ARG A 207 -130.32 21.77 -72.97
N VAL A 208 -130.16 22.56 -71.91
CA VAL A 208 -129.17 23.65 -71.84
C VAL A 208 -127.95 23.33 -70.94
N THR A 209 -127.99 22.21 -70.20
CA THR A 209 -126.99 21.83 -69.18
C THR A 209 -125.69 21.22 -69.71
N LEU A 210 -125.62 20.82 -70.98
CA LEU A 210 -124.46 20.09 -71.53
C LEU A 210 -123.27 20.99 -71.94
N VAL A 211 -123.51 22.27 -72.27
CA VAL A 211 -122.44 23.16 -72.78
C VAL A 211 -121.80 23.97 -71.64
N THR A 212 -122.55 24.30 -70.58
CA THR A 212 -122.03 25.05 -69.42
C THR A 212 -121.13 24.21 -68.50
N GLY A 213 -121.27 22.87 -68.52
CA GLY A 213 -120.44 21.96 -67.71
C GLY A 213 -118.99 21.84 -68.18
N ALA A 214 -118.72 21.98 -69.47
CA ALA A 214 -117.37 21.84 -70.03
C ALA A 214 -116.46 23.03 -69.68
N VAL A 215 -117.01 24.25 -69.57
CA VAL A 215 -116.25 25.48 -69.26
C VAL A 215 -115.91 25.58 -67.77
N VAL A 216 -116.80 25.11 -66.89
CA VAL A 216 -116.54 25.04 -65.43
C VAL A 216 -115.53 23.94 -65.08
N GLY A 217 -115.50 22.82 -65.82
CA GLY A 217 -114.51 21.75 -65.63
C GLY A 217 -113.07 22.19 -65.94
N LEU A 218 -112.88 23.01 -66.97
CA LEU A 218 -111.56 23.50 -67.38
C LEU A 218 -110.95 24.50 -66.39
N GLY A 219 -111.80 25.34 -65.76
CA GLY A 219 -111.38 26.25 -64.69
C GLY A 219 -110.94 25.55 -63.40
N LYS A 220 -111.58 24.42 -63.06
CA LYS A 220 -111.20 23.60 -61.91
C LYS A 220 -109.83 22.94 -62.09
N SER A 221 -109.56 22.35 -63.26
CA SER A 221 -108.25 21.72 -63.53
C SER A 221 -107.10 22.73 -63.54
N LEU A 222 -107.31 23.97 -63.99
CA LEU A 222 -106.28 25.03 -63.90
C LEU A 222 -106.02 25.49 -62.46
N SER A 223 -107.06 25.52 -61.61
CA SER A 223 -106.90 25.83 -60.18
C SER A 223 -106.19 24.73 -59.41
N ASP A 224 -106.48 23.46 -59.71
CA ASP A 224 -105.80 22.31 -59.09
C ASP A 224 -104.31 22.28 -59.50
N LEU A 225 -104.00 22.53 -60.78
CA LEU A 225 -102.62 22.59 -61.27
C LEU A 225 -101.81 23.76 -60.67
N SER A 226 -102.44 24.90 -60.40
CA SER A 226 -101.80 26.03 -59.70
C SER A 226 -101.44 25.66 -58.25
N ARG A 227 -102.31 24.91 -57.57
CA ARG A 227 -102.07 24.44 -56.20
C ARG A 227 -100.94 23.41 -56.14
N ASP A 228 -100.90 22.50 -57.12
CA ASP A 228 -99.83 21.52 -57.25
C ASP A 228 -98.48 22.18 -57.54
N ALA A 229 -98.43 23.22 -58.38
CA ALA A 229 -97.21 23.98 -58.65
C ALA A 229 -96.67 24.69 -57.39
N THR A 230 -97.55 25.29 -56.56
CA THR A 230 -97.13 25.88 -55.27
C THR A 230 -96.62 24.82 -54.28
N THR A 231 -97.23 23.64 -54.25
CA THR A 231 -96.80 22.53 -53.38
C THR A 231 -95.45 21.96 -53.83
N MET A 232 -95.24 21.84 -55.15
CA MET A 232 -93.96 21.41 -55.72
C MET A 232 -92.85 22.44 -55.43
N SER A 233 -93.16 23.75 -55.45
CA SER A 233 -92.18 24.79 -55.10
C SER A 233 -91.68 24.67 -53.66
N SER A 234 -92.56 24.38 -52.69
CA SER A 234 -92.14 24.17 -51.29
C SER A 234 -91.28 22.92 -51.13
N GLY A 235 -91.62 21.81 -51.80
CA GLY A 235 -90.83 20.57 -51.74
C GLY A 235 -89.44 20.70 -52.37
N VAL A 236 -89.31 21.51 -53.43
CA VAL A 236 -88.01 21.81 -54.05
C VAL A 236 -87.13 22.67 -53.14
N GLU A 237 -87.71 23.63 -52.40
CA GLU A 237 -86.96 24.46 -51.44
C GLU A 237 -86.45 23.64 -50.25
N GLU A 238 -87.25 22.70 -49.75
CA GLU A 238 -86.87 21.74 -48.71
C GLU A 238 -85.74 20.80 -49.19
N THR A 239 -85.82 20.33 -50.44
CA THR A 239 -84.76 19.51 -51.05
C THR A 239 -83.45 20.29 -51.21
N ALA A 240 -83.51 21.58 -51.55
CA ALA A 240 -82.33 22.43 -51.65
C ALA A 240 -81.67 22.66 -50.27
N SER A 241 -82.46 22.94 -49.23
CA SER A 241 -81.96 23.13 -47.86
C SER A 241 -81.30 21.87 -47.31
N THR A 242 -81.90 20.70 -47.52
CA THR A 242 -81.34 19.41 -47.09
C THR A 242 -80.06 19.06 -47.84
N ALA A 243 -79.96 19.37 -49.14
CA ALA A 243 -78.73 19.21 -49.91
C ALA A 243 -77.58 20.10 -49.38
N GLU A 244 -77.87 21.34 -48.97
CA GLU A 244 -76.88 22.23 -48.37
C GLU A 244 -76.41 21.76 -46.99
N GLU A 245 -77.31 21.27 -46.14
CA GLU A 245 -76.95 20.67 -44.86
C GLU A 245 -76.08 19.43 -45.04
N LEU A 246 -76.44 18.56 -45.99
CA LEU A 246 -75.65 17.37 -46.31
C LEU A 246 -74.25 17.75 -46.83
N ALA A 247 -74.13 18.77 -47.68
CA ALA A 247 -72.85 19.28 -48.15
C ALA A 247 -71.98 19.91 -47.05
N ARG A 248 -72.58 20.48 -45.99
CA ARG A 248 -71.85 20.97 -44.81
C ARG A 248 -71.40 19.81 -43.92
N SER A 249 -72.26 18.81 -43.70
CA SER A 249 -71.93 17.62 -42.92
C SER A 249 -70.80 16.80 -43.56
N VAL A 250 -70.87 16.58 -44.87
CA VAL A 250 -69.83 15.87 -45.64
C VAL A 250 -68.47 16.57 -45.53
N ARG A 251 -68.43 17.91 -45.52
CA ARG A 251 -67.20 18.68 -45.27
C ARG A 251 -66.65 18.47 -43.86
N GLY A 252 -67.50 18.42 -42.84
CA GLY A 252 -67.08 18.14 -41.46
C GLY A 252 -66.49 16.72 -41.29
N VAL A 253 -67.07 15.73 -41.96
CA VAL A 253 -66.54 14.35 -41.95
C VAL A 253 -65.22 14.25 -42.74
N ALA A 254 -65.07 14.98 -43.85
CA ALA A 254 -63.83 15.04 -44.63
C ALA A 254 -62.66 15.56 -43.80
N GLU A 255 -62.87 16.66 -43.08
CA GLU A 255 -61.85 17.23 -42.20
C GLU A 255 -61.49 16.27 -41.07
N SER A 256 -62.50 15.64 -40.46
CA SER A 256 -62.28 14.63 -39.40
C SER A 256 -61.46 13.43 -39.90
N ALA A 257 -61.70 12.96 -41.13
CA ALA A 257 -60.93 11.88 -41.73
C ALA A 257 -59.46 12.27 -41.99
N ARG A 258 -59.22 13.50 -42.43
CA ARG A 258 -57.87 14.03 -42.69
C ARG A 258 -57.06 14.23 -41.40
N VAL A 259 -57.71 14.71 -40.34
CA VAL A 259 -57.12 14.79 -39.00
C VAL A 259 -56.78 13.40 -38.47
N LEU A 260 -57.65 12.41 -38.69
CA LEU A 260 -57.41 11.02 -38.29
C LEU A 260 -56.21 10.39 -39.03
N GLU A 261 -56.05 10.61 -40.34
CA GLU A 261 -54.86 10.18 -41.10
C GLU A 261 -53.57 10.80 -40.54
N THR A 262 -53.60 12.08 -40.20
CA THR A 262 -52.45 12.80 -39.62
C THR A 262 -52.09 12.24 -38.24
N HIS A 263 -53.09 11.97 -37.39
CA HIS A 263 -52.87 11.34 -36.08
C HIS A 263 -52.37 9.91 -36.19
N ALA A 264 -52.85 9.12 -37.16
CA ALA A 264 -52.35 7.77 -37.42
C ALA A 264 -50.86 7.80 -37.83
N ALA A 265 -50.47 8.72 -38.70
CA ALA A 265 -49.07 8.90 -39.10
C ALA A 265 -48.18 9.34 -37.92
N SER A 266 -48.65 10.31 -37.11
CA SER A 266 -47.94 10.74 -35.90
C SER A 266 -47.80 9.60 -34.88
N THR A 267 -48.84 8.79 -34.71
CA THR A 267 -48.83 7.64 -33.79
C THR A 267 -47.80 6.60 -34.24
N ALA A 268 -47.68 6.34 -35.55
CA ALA A 268 -46.68 5.42 -36.09
C ALA A 268 -45.25 5.86 -35.73
N SER A 269 -44.93 7.15 -35.93
CA SER A 269 -43.62 7.72 -35.56
C SER A 269 -43.31 7.57 -34.07
N THR A 270 -44.28 7.87 -33.20
CA THR A 270 -44.07 7.72 -31.74
C THR A 270 -43.89 6.26 -31.33
N VAL A 271 -44.55 5.32 -32.02
CA VAL A 271 -44.43 3.89 -31.73
C VAL A 271 -43.05 3.36 -32.16
N GLU A 272 -42.48 3.87 -33.24
CA GLU A 272 -41.09 3.56 -33.65
C GLU A 272 -40.06 4.06 -32.63
N GLU A 273 -40.22 5.28 -32.12
CA GLU A 273 -39.35 5.82 -31.06
C GLU A 273 -39.43 4.99 -29.78
N VAL A 274 -40.65 4.64 -29.36
CA VAL A 274 -40.86 3.80 -28.17
C VAL A 274 -40.30 2.38 -28.37
N ALA A 275 -40.38 1.83 -29.58
CA ALA A 275 -39.78 0.53 -29.89
C ALA A 275 -38.24 0.57 -29.76
N ALA A 276 -37.59 1.61 -30.29
CA ALA A 276 -36.15 1.81 -30.15
C ALA A 276 -35.73 1.94 -28.67
N SER A 277 -36.48 2.69 -27.86
CA SER A 277 -36.24 2.78 -26.41
C SER A 277 -36.43 1.44 -25.69
N VAL A 278 -37.41 0.62 -26.07
CA VAL A 278 -37.61 -0.71 -25.47
C VAL A 278 -36.43 -1.64 -25.79
N GLU A 279 -35.89 -1.61 -27.01
CA GLU A 279 -34.68 -2.36 -27.37
C GLU A 279 -33.45 -1.91 -26.58
N GLU A 280 -33.28 -0.60 -26.39
CA GLU A 280 -32.19 -0.03 -25.60
C GLU A 280 -32.28 -0.43 -24.11
N VAL A 281 -33.49 -0.38 -23.52
CA VAL A 281 -33.74 -0.81 -22.14
C VAL A 281 -33.46 -2.31 -22.00
N ALA A 282 -33.85 -3.14 -22.96
CA ALA A 282 -33.58 -4.57 -22.94
C ALA A 282 -32.06 -4.87 -22.98
N ALA A 283 -31.33 -4.20 -23.87
CA ALA A 283 -29.87 -4.33 -23.95
C ALA A 283 -29.17 -3.82 -22.68
N THR A 284 -29.71 -2.79 -22.03
CA THR A 284 -29.21 -2.28 -20.75
C THR A 284 -29.48 -3.25 -19.60
N ALA A 285 -30.66 -3.89 -19.58
CA ALA A 285 -30.99 -4.91 -18.59
C ALA A 285 -30.06 -6.13 -18.68
N GLU A 286 -29.71 -6.58 -19.89
CA GLU A 286 -28.74 -7.66 -20.10
C GLU A 286 -27.34 -7.28 -19.62
N ARG A 287 -26.86 -6.08 -19.97
CA ARG A 287 -25.57 -5.56 -19.47
C ARG A 287 -25.54 -5.45 -17.96
N ASN A 288 -26.61 -4.95 -17.34
CA ASN A 288 -26.74 -4.86 -15.89
C ASN A 288 -26.68 -6.24 -15.24
N SER A 289 -27.33 -7.26 -15.83
CA SER A 289 -27.23 -8.63 -15.33
C SER A 289 -25.78 -9.14 -15.33
N ALA A 290 -25.02 -8.91 -16.40
CA ALA A 290 -23.62 -9.32 -16.48
C ALA A 290 -22.73 -8.59 -15.45
N VAL A 291 -22.95 -7.29 -15.25
CA VAL A 291 -22.24 -6.50 -14.24
C VAL A 291 -22.56 -7.00 -12.82
N VAL A 292 -23.81 -7.34 -12.55
CA VAL A 292 -24.20 -7.88 -11.23
C VAL A 292 -23.53 -9.23 -10.95
N ASP A 293 -23.39 -10.09 -11.96
CA ASP A 293 -22.67 -11.36 -11.82
C ASP A 293 -21.17 -11.17 -11.58
N ALA A 294 -20.53 -10.23 -12.28
CA ALA A 294 -19.15 -9.86 -12.03
C ALA A 294 -18.96 -9.30 -10.61
N ASN A 295 -19.86 -8.41 -10.18
CA ASN A 295 -19.83 -7.84 -8.83
C ASN A 295 -19.96 -8.93 -7.76
N ALA A 296 -20.84 -9.92 -7.93
CA ALA A 296 -20.97 -11.02 -6.98
C ALA A 296 -19.66 -11.78 -6.76
N ALA A 297 -18.91 -12.07 -7.84
CA ALA A 297 -17.60 -12.72 -7.73
C ALA A 297 -16.58 -11.86 -6.97
N THR A 298 -16.55 -10.54 -7.23
CA THR A 298 -15.67 -9.62 -6.49
C THR A 298 -16.04 -9.50 -5.02
N ILE A 299 -17.33 -9.52 -4.68
CA ILE A 299 -17.83 -9.48 -3.30
C ILE A 299 -17.41 -10.74 -2.53
N GLU A 300 -17.50 -11.93 -3.14
CA GLU A 300 -16.99 -13.16 -2.52
C GLU A 300 -15.48 -13.10 -2.27
N GLN A 301 -14.72 -12.57 -3.24
CA GLN A 301 -13.29 -12.38 -3.07
C GLN A 301 -12.97 -11.40 -1.93
N LEU A 302 -13.73 -10.30 -1.83
CA LEU A 302 -13.60 -9.32 -0.75
C LEU A 302 -13.88 -9.97 0.61
N ALA A 303 -14.93 -10.77 0.74
CA ALA A 303 -15.25 -11.49 1.98
C ALA A 303 -14.13 -12.44 2.40
N ARG A 304 -13.56 -13.21 1.45
CA ARG A 304 -12.41 -14.10 1.71
C ARG A 304 -11.15 -13.33 2.11
N SER A 305 -10.90 -12.18 1.47
CA SER A 305 -9.77 -11.31 1.78
C SER A 305 -9.89 -10.74 3.19
N ALA A 306 -11.06 -10.18 3.53
CA ALA A 306 -11.35 -9.66 4.87
C ALA A 306 -11.16 -10.74 5.95
N GLN A 307 -11.62 -11.97 5.72
CA GLN A 307 -11.41 -13.07 6.66
C GLN A 307 -9.93 -13.46 6.81
N SER A 308 -9.15 -13.37 5.73
CA SER A 308 -7.71 -13.65 5.76
C SER A 308 -6.95 -12.56 6.52
N VAL A 309 -7.31 -11.29 6.32
CA VAL A 309 -6.77 -10.15 7.08
C VAL A 309 -7.09 -10.28 8.57
N ALA A 310 -8.30 -10.68 8.93
CA ALA A 310 -8.67 -10.90 10.33
C ALA A 310 -7.77 -11.96 11.01
N LYS A 311 -7.54 -13.10 10.34
CA LYS A 311 -6.62 -14.16 10.84
C LYS A 311 -5.16 -13.68 10.94
N ALA A 312 -4.71 -12.90 9.96
CA ALA A 312 -3.37 -12.32 9.98
C ALA A 312 -3.21 -11.37 11.18
N SER A 313 -4.22 -10.55 11.45
CA SER A 313 -4.28 -9.67 12.62
C SER A 313 -4.22 -10.42 13.95
N GLU A 314 -4.93 -11.55 14.05
CA GLU A 314 -4.91 -12.41 15.23
C GLU A 314 -3.51 -13.00 15.46
N SER A 315 -2.83 -13.39 14.39
CA SER A 315 -1.43 -13.84 14.44
C SER A 315 -0.46 -12.72 14.85
N ILE A 316 -0.65 -11.50 14.32
CA ILE A 316 0.14 -10.31 14.72
C ILE A 316 -0.01 -10.05 16.22
N ASN A 317 -1.22 -10.12 16.76
CA ASN A 317 -1.44 -9.95 18.20
C ASN A 317 -0.80 -11.07 19.03
N GLY A 318 -0.81 -12.31 18.55
CA GLY A 318 -0.08 -13.42 19.18
C GLY A 318 1.43 -13.21 19.19
N LEU A 319 2.01 -12.74 18.09
CA LEU A 319 3.42 -12.37 18.02
C LEU A 319 3.74 -11.17 18.92
N ALA A 320 2.87 -10.15 18.96
CA ALA A 320 3.05 -9.00 19.83
C ALA A 320 3.08 -9.41 21.31
N SER A 321 2.16 -10.27 21.74
CA SER A 321 2.15 -10.81 23.11
C SER A 321 3.44 -11.57 23.45
N SER A 322 3.92 -12.39 22.52
CA SER A 322 5.18 -13.13 22.67
C SER A 322 6.40 -12.18 22.73
N SER A 323 6.43 -11.17 21.87
CA SER A 323 7.47 -10.14 21.84
C SER A 323 7.49 -9.28 23.11
N ALA A 324 6.31 -9.01 23.70
CA ALA A 324 6.21 -8.28 24.96
C ALA A 324 6.81 -9.10 26.12
N SER A 325 6.52 -10.40 26.15
CA SER A 325 7.11 -11.33 27.12
C SER A 325 8.63 -11.42 26.97
N ALA A 326 9.13 -11.53 25.73
CA ALA A 326 10.57 -11.52 25.44
C ALA A 326 11.24 -10.21 25.84
N SER A 327 10.58 -9.07 25.61
CA SER A 327 11.08 -7.75 26.02
C SER A 327 11.18 -7.62 27.53
N ALA A 328 10.18 -8.10 28.28
CA ALA A 328 10.21 -8.12 29.75
C ALA A 328 11.36 -8.99 30.28
N GLN A 329 11.60 -10.15 29.65
CA GLN A 329 12.71 -11.02 30.04
C GLN A 329 14.07 -10.41 29.69
N LEU A 330 14.19 -9.72 28.56
CA LEU A 330 15.37 -8.95 28.20
C LEU A 330 15.64 -7.84 29.21
N GLU A 331 14.62 -7.10 29.64
CA GLU A 331 14.77 -6.03 30.63
C GLU A 331 15.38 -6.56 31.94
N VAL A 332 14.89 -7.69 32.44
CA VAL A 332 15.44 -8.35 33.63
C VAL A 332 16.90 -8.79 33.40
N SER A 333 17.19 -9.37 32.24
CA SER A 333 18.54 -9.80 31.88
C SER A 333 19.52 -8.63 31.81
N THR A 334 19.14 -7.54 31.15
CA THR A 334 19.98 -6.34 31.01
C THR A 334 20.24 -5.67 32.35
N ARG A 335 19.24 -5.61 33.25
CA ARG A 335 19.47 -5.13 34.62
C ARG A 335 20.47 -6.01 35.39
N ARG A 336 20.43 -7.32 35.18
CA ARG A 336 21.38 -8.26 35.79
C ARG A 336 22.80 -8.07 35.25
N VAL A 337 22.97 -7.84 33.96
CA VAL A 337 24.27 -7.51 33.35
C VAL A 337 24.82 -6.18 33.91
N ALA A 338 23.96 -5.17 34.10
CA ALA A 338 24.37 -3.90 34.71
C ALA A 338 24.90 -4.11 36.14
N GLN A 339 24.20 -4.90 36.95
CA GLN A 339 24.65 -5.26 38.30
C GLN A 339 25.99 -6.02 38.28
N MET A 340 26.13 -7.02 37.41
CA MET A 340 27.37 -7.79 37.27
C MET A 340 28.56 -6.91 36.84
N SER A 341 28.31 -5.92 35.99
CA SER A 341 29.33 -4.96 35.56
C SER A 341 29.81 -4.09 36.72
N GLU A 342 28.91 -3.64 37.58
CA GLU A 342 29.27 -2.86 38.77
C GLU A 342 30.04 -3.71 39.81
N GLU A 343 29.63 -4.97 40.02
CA GLU A 343 30.37 -5.91 40.87
C GLU A 343 31.77 -6.23 40.32
N ALA A 344 31.90 -6.40 39.00
CA ALA A 344 33.19 -6.59 38.34
C ALA A 344 34.08 -5.36 38.48
N ARG A 345 33.52 -4.15 38.35
CA ARG A 345 34.23 -2.88 38.56
C ARG A 345 34.81 -2.80 39.97
N ALA A 346 33.98 -3.03 40.98
CA ALA A 346 34.40 -3.01 42.38
C ALA A 346 35.49 -4.06 42.67
N THR A 347 35.38 -5.24 42.07
CA THR A 347 36.38 -6.31 42.21
C THR A 347 37.71 -5.91 41.56
N SER A 348 37.70 -5.36 40.35
CA SER A 348 38.91 -4.86 39.68
C SER A 348 39.60 -3.76 40.48
N ASP A 349 38.85 -2.78 41.00
CA ASP A 349 39.40 -1.70 41.84
C ASP A 349 40.09 -2.26 43.09
N ARG A 350 39.49 -3.27 43.72
CA ARG A 350 40.05 -3.96 44.89
C ARG A 350 41.33 -4.73 44.53
N VAL A 351 41.32 -5.52 43.45
CA VAL A 351 42.50 -6.28 42.99
C VAL A 351 43.64 -5.33 42.61
N GLY A 352 43.34 -4.23 41.93
CA GLY A 352 44.33 -3.20 41.60
C GLY A 352 44.97 -2.54 42.82
N THR A 353 44.20 -2.36 43.89
CA THR A 353 44.73 -1.83 45.16
C THR A 353 45.66 -2.84 45.84
N ILE A 354 45.25 -4.11 45.93
CA ILE A 354 46.07 -5.18 46.51
C ILE A 354 47.37 -5.38 45.72
N ALA A 355 47.30 -5.35 44.39
CA ALA A 355 48.48 -5.50 43.52
C ALA A 355 49.46 -4.32 43.68
N ARG A 356 48.96 -3.07 43.84
CA ARG A 356 49.78 -1.89 44.16
C ARG A 356 50.50 -2.02 45.50
N GLU A 357 49.78 -2.47 46.53
CA GLU A 357 50.36 -2.70 47.87
C GLU A 357 51.41 -3.83 47.85
N GLY A 358 51.11 -4.91 47.13
CA GLY A 358 52.06 -6.01 46.89
C GLY A 358 53.32 -5.53 46.18
N GLY A 359 53.17 -4.70 45.14
CA GLY A 359 54.29 -4.12 44.38
C GLY A 359 55.18 -3.25 45.26
N ALA A 360 54.60 -2.37 46.08
CA ALA A 360 55.34 -1.56 47.04
C ALA A 360 56.12 -2.41 48.06
N THR A 361 55.55 -3.54 48.49
CA THR A 361 56.22 -4.49 49.40
C THR A 361 57.40 -5.18 48.72
N VAL A 362 57.26 -5.59 47.46
CA VAL A 362 58.35 -6.19 46.67
C VAL A 362 59.49 -5.21 46.44
N VAL A 363 59.20 -3.95 46.10
CA VAL A 363 60.22 -2.90 45.95
C VAL A 363 61.01 -2.70 47.24
N ARG A 364 60.33 -2.73 48.40
CA ARG A 364 61.01 -2.69 49.71
C ARG A 364 61.91 -3.91 49.94
N SER A 365 61.52 -5.09 49.47
CA SER A 365 62.35 -6.31 49.55
C SER A 365 63.61 -6.21 48.70
N ILE A 366 63.51 -5.69 47.46
CA ILE A 366 64.67 -5.44 46.59
C ILE A 366 65.67 -4.50 47.26
N ALA A 367 65.19 -3.41 47.88
CA ALA A 367 66.01 -2.50 48.67
C ALA A 367 66.59 -3.18 49.93
N GLY A 368 65.86 -4.12 50.53
CA GLY A 368 66.33 -4.98 51.62
C GLY A 368 67.51 -5.85 51.20
N PHE A 369 67.40 -6.60 50.11
CA PHE A 369 68.47 -7.43 49.58
C PHE A 369 69.70 -6.62 49.18
N SER A 370 69.51 -5.43 48.61
CA SER A 370 70.62 -4.52 48.29
C SER A 370 71.40 -4.09 49.55
N ARG A 371 70.72 -3.84 50.67
CA ARG A 371 71.36 -3.56 51.96
C ARG A 371 72.08 -4.78 52.53
N ILE A 372 71.47 -5.97 52.44
CA ILE A 372 72.12 -7.23 52.86
C ILE A 372 73.40 -7.46 52.07
N ARG A 373 73.36 -7.31 50.74
CA ARG A 373 74.54 -7.42 49.88
C ARG A 373 75.66 -6.49 50.33
N GLN A 374 75.33 -5.22 50.62
CA GLN A 374 76.30 -4.24 51.11
C GLN A 374 76.93 -4.67 52.44
N SER A 375 76.12 -5.10 53.42
CA SER A 375 76.63 -5.57 54.72
C SER A 375 77.51 -6.82 54.60
N ILE A 376 77.21 -7.71 53.65
CA ILE A 376 78.04 -8.90 53.36
C ILE A 376 79.38 -8.51 52.73
N VAL A 377 79.39 -7.55 51.80
CA VAL A 377 80.65 -7.00 51.22
C VAL A 377 81.53 -6.42 52.31
N GLU A 378 80.97 -5.60 53.21
CA GLU A 378 81.69 -5.01 54.34
C GLU A 378 82.24 -6.09 55.28
N SER A 379 81.42 -7.09 55.64
CA SER A 379 81.83 -8.21 56.50
C SER A 379 82.95 -9.06 55.87
N SER A 380 82.85 -9.34 54.56
CA SER A 380 83.89 -10.05 53.82
C SER A 380 85.22 -9.28 53.81
N GLY A 381 85.16 -7.95 53.71
CA GLY A 381 86.32 -7.07 53.84
C GLY A 381 87.00 -7.19 55.20
N VAL A 382 86.22 -7.17 56.29
CA VAL A 382 86.73 -7.36 57.66
C VAL A 382 87.37 -8.74 57.84
N MET A 383 86.76 -9.81 57.32
CA MET A 383 87.32 -11.16 57.41
C MET A 383 88.64 -11.30 56.65
N LYS A 384 88.75 -10.65 55.48
CA LYS A 384 89.98 -10.63 54.69
C LYS A 384 91.12 -9.93 55.42
N GLU A 385 90.82 -8.79 56.07
CA GLU A 385 91.78 -8.05 56.89
C GLU A 385 92.18 -8.86 58.15
N MET A 386 91.23 -9.55 58.79
CA MET A 386 91.53 -10.44 59.92
C MET A 386 92.43 -11.60 59.51
N GLY A 387 92.18 -12.21 58.35
CA GLY A 387 93.03 -13.26 57.79
C GLY A 387 94.45 -12.79 57.56
N LYS A 388 94.62 -11.57 57.00
CA LYS A 388 95.94 -10.95 56.80
C LYS A 388 96.67 -10.69 58.12
N ARG A 389 95.99 -10.13 59.13
CA ARG A 389 96.58 -9.91 60.46
C ARG A 389 96.98 -11.22 61.14
N ALA A 390 96.18 -12.28 60.98
CA ALA A 390 96.53 -13.60 61.49
C ALA A 390 97.77 -14.18 60.79
N GLU A 391 97.94 -13.95 59.48
CA GLU A 391 99.17 -14.28 58.74
C GLU A 391 100.39 -13.54 59.29
N GLU A 392 100.30 -12.22 59.47
CA GLU A 392 101.36 -11.40 60.06
C GLU A 392 101.75 -11.88 61.48
N ILE A 393 100.76 -12.22 62.33
CA ILE A 393 101.03 -12.79 63.67
C ILE A 393 101.69 -14.16 63.55
N GLY A 394 101.30 -14.99 62.58
CA GLY A 394 101.90 -16.28 62.32
C GLY A 394 103.40 -16.18 62.05
N ASP A 395 103.81 -15.22 61.21
CA ASP A 395 105.22 -14.95 60.90
C ASP A 395 106.02 -14.50 62.14
N ILE A 396 105.40 -13.66 62.98
CA ILE A 396 106.01 -13.23 64.26
C ILE A 396 106.20 -14.45 65.18
N VAL A 397 105.19 -15.29 65.33
CA VAL A 397 105.24 -16.48 66.19
C VAL A 397 106.30 -17.48 65.70
N GLN A 398 106.44 -17.65 64.38
CA GLN A 398 107.50 -18.47 63.79
C GLN A 398 108.89 -17.89 64.11
N THR A 399 109.04 -16.57 64.05
CA THR A 399 110.28 -15.88 64.44
C THR A 399 110.60 -16.07 65.92
N ILE A 400 109.61 -15.98 66.81
CA ILE A 400 109.80 -16.22 68.25
C ILE A 400 110.21 -17.67 68.50
N ASN A 401 109.60 -18.63 67.82
CA ASN A 401 109.97 -20.04 67.95
C ASN A 401 111.43 -20.28 67.53
N LEU A 402 111.86 -19.66 66.42
CA LEU A 402 113.26 -19.70 65.97
C LEU A 402 114.23 -19.08 67.00
N ILE A 403 113.84 -17.97 67.64
CA ILE A 403 114.61 -17.35 68.72
C ILE A 403 114.68 -18.27 69.93
N ALA A 404 113.57 -18.91 70.32
CA ALA A 404 113.51 -19.86 71.42
C ALA A 404 114.42 -21.06 71.16
N ASP A 405 114.37 -21.67 69.96
CA ASP A 405 115.25 -22.76 69.56
C ASP A 405 116.73 -22.35 69.61
N ARG A 406 117.05 -21.14 69.11
CA ARG A 406 118.42 -20.62 69.14
C ARG A 406 118.90 -20.31 70.55
N THR A 407 118.01 -19.81 71.41
CA THR A 407 118.28 -19.55 72.82
C THR A 407 118.51 -20.86 73.57
N ASN A 408 117.72 -21.91 73.29
CA ASN A 408 117.89 -23.24 73.84
C ASN A 408 119.28 -23.83 73.47
N LEU A 409 119.69 -23.70 72.21
CA LEU A 409 121.02 -24.12 71.75
C LEU A 409 122.16 -23.32 72.39
N LEU A 410 122.03 -22.00 72.50
CA LEU A 410 122.99 -21.14 73.18
C LEU A 410 123.12 -21.50 74.67
N SER A 411 121.98 -21.77 75.30
CA SER A 411 121.90 -22.16 76.71
C SER A 411 122.53 -23.52 76.95
N LEU A 412 122.30 -24.48 76.06
CA LEU A 412 122.94 -25.79 76.10
C LEU A 412 124.46 -25.67 76.00
N ASN A 413 124.95 -24.86 75.05
CA ASN A 413 126.38 -24.59 74.91
C ASN A 413 126.95 -23.92 76.18
N ALA A 414 126.22 -23.01 76.79
CA ALA A 414 126.60 -22.37 78.05
C ALA A 414 126.60 -23.36 79.24
N SER A 415 125.62 -24.26 79.35
CA SER A 415 125.58 -25.31 80.37
C SER A 415 126.76 -26.28 80.21
N ILE A 416 127.11 -26.65 78.97
CA ILE A 416 128.26 -27.49 78.67
C ILE A 416 129.57 -26.80 79.10
N GLU A 417 129.77 -25.53 78.74
CA GLU A 417 131.00 -24.81 79.10
C GLU A 417 131.09 -24.52 80.60
N ALA A 418 129.96 -24.29 81.27
CA ALA A 418 129.88 -24.16 82.72
C ALA A 418 130.22 -25.47 83.46
N ALA A 419 129.77 -26.63 82.94
CA ALA A 419 130.18 -27.94 83.45
C ALA A 419 131.69 -28.18 83.25
N ARG A 420 132.26 -27.64 82.15
CA ARG A 420 133.68 -27.73 81.80
C ARG A 420 134.59 -26.93 82.74
N ALA A 421 134.09 -25.82 83.29
CA ALA A 421 134.80 -24.97 84.25
C ALA A 421 134.81 -25.52 85.71
N GLY A 422 134.19 -26.68 85.97
CA GLY A 422 134.21 -27.34 87.28
C GLY A 422 133.52 -26.52 88.39
N GLU A 423 134.12 -26.48 89.59
CA GLU A 423 133.54 -25.80 90.78
C GLU A 423 133.33 -24.28 90.56
N HIS A 424 134.13 -23.62 89.71
CA HIS A 424 133.98 -22.20 89.38
C HIS A 424 132.81 -21.89 88.42
N GLY A 425 132.33 -22.90 87.67
CA GLY A 425 131.24 -22.76 86.70
C GLY A 425 129.85 -23.07 87.25
N ARG A 426 129.77 -23.53 88.50
CA ARG A 426 128.54 -24.09 89.10
C ARG A 426 127.36 -23.10 89.12
N GLY A 427 127.62 -21.81 89.38
CA GLY A 427 126.59 -20.75 89.30
C GLY A 427 126.12 -20.46 87.87
N PHE A 428 127.03 -20.52 86.89
CA PHE A 428 126.69 -20.34 85.47
C PHE A 428 125.89 -21.53 84.91
N ALA A 429 126.17 -22.75 85.37
CA ALA A 429 125.43 -23.95 84.97
C ALA A 429 123.95 -23.88 85.39
N VAL A 430 123.67 -23.37 86.61
CA VAL A 430 122.29 -23.17 87.08
C VAL A 430 121.56 -22.12 86.24
N VAL A 431 122.22 -21.01 85.92
CA VAL A 431 121.63 -19.94 85.07
C VAL A 431 121.38 -20.45 83.66
N ALA A 432 122.31 -21.22 83.08
CA ALA A 432 122.16 -21.80 81.76
C ALA A 432 121.08 -22.91 81.71
N GLU A 433 120.87 -23.69 82.77
CA GLU A 433 119.75 -24.62 82.82
C GLU A 433 118.40 -23.88 82.94
N GLU A 434 118.33 -22.77 83.69
CA GLU A 434 117.10 -21.97 83.79
C GLU A 434 116.76 -21.25 82.46
N ILE A 435 117.76 -20.72 81.74
CA ILE A 435 117.57 -20.14 80.40
C ILE A 435 117.10 -21.21 79.41
N ARG A 436 117.63 -22.44 79.51
CA ARG A 436 117.21 -23.58 78.69
C ARG A 436 115.74 -23.92 78.95
N ALA A 437 115.35 -24.05 80.22
CA ALA A 437 113.98 -24.30 80.62
C ALA A 437 113.03 -23.15 80.20
N LEU A 438 113.48 -21.90 80.22
CA LEU A 438 112.72 -20.75 79.76
C LEU A 438 112.54 -20.76 78.23
N ALA A 439 113.58 -21.14 77.48
CA ALA A 439 113.54 -21.29 76.04
C ALA A 439 112.59 -22.42 75.60
N ASP A 440 112.63 -23.58 76.26
CA ASP A 440 111.69 -24.69 76.02
C ASP A 440 110.23 -24.27 76.32
N ARG A 441 109.98 -23.54 77.42
CA ARG A 441 108.65 -22.97 77.71
C ARG A 441 108.22 -21.95 76.66
N ALA A 442 109.12 -21.10 76.17
CA ALA A 442 108.84 -20.13 75.12
C ALA A 442 108.51 -20.79 73.78
N ALA A 443 109.23 -21.87 73.41
CA ALA A 443 108.94 -22.66 72.22
C ALA A 443 107.58 -23.37 72.33
N ALA A 444 107.28 -23.98 73.48
CA ALA A 444 105.99 -24.60 73.74
C ALA A 444 104.83 -23.58 73.65
N ALA A 445 104.97 -22.43 74.31
CA ALA A 445 103.97 -21.35 74.26
C ALA A 445 103.80 -20.80 72.84
N SER A 446 104.89 -20.62 72.08
CA SER A 446 104.85 -20.17 70.69
C SER A 446 104.14 -21.19 69.79
N SER A 447 104.36 -22.49 70.00
CA SER A 447 103.67 -23.55 69.28
C SER A 447 102.15 -23.53 69.53
N ASP A 448 101.72 -23.27 70.77
CA ASP A 448 100.31 -23.15 71.10
C ASP A 448 99.68 -21.88 70.51
N VAL A 449 100.38 -20.73 70.52
CA VAL A 449 99.93 -19.53 69.80
C VAL A 449 99.83 -19.80 68.30
N ALA A 450 100.79 -20.53 67.71
CA ALA A 450 100.77 -20.89 66.29
C ALA A 450 99.55 -21.77 65.92
N LYS A 451 99.07 -22.62 66.84
CA LYS A 451 97.82 -23.37 66.66
C LYS A 451 96.60 -22.44 66.67
N ILE A 452 96.53 -21.49 67.61
CA ILE A 452 95.43 -20.51 67.70
C ILE A 452 95.37 -19.66 66.44
N VAL A 453 96.52 -19.16 65.97
CA VAL A 453 96.62 -18.35 64.74
C VAL A 453 96.16 -19.14 63.50
N ARG A 454 96.59 -20.39 63.36
CA ARG A 454 96.09 -21.28 62.29
C ARG A 454 94.58 -21.52 62.39
N GLY A 455 94.04 -21.64 63.60
CA GLY A 455 92.61 -21.69 63.85
C GLY A 455 91.91 -20.43 63.32
N LEU A 456 92.40 -19.23 63.69
CA LEU A 456 91.86 -17.95 63.23
C LEU A 456 91.92 -17.80 61.70
N GLN A 457 93.01 -18.21 61.06
CA GLN A 457 93.15 -18.19 59.60
C GLN A 457 92.11 -19.09 58.92
N THR A 458 91.89 -20.30 59.46
CA THR A 458 90.86 -21.22 58.96
C THR A 458 89.47 -20.62 59.12
N THR A 459 89.13 -20.12 60.31
CA THR A 459 87.83 -19.49 60.58
C THR A 459 87.60 -18.25 59.70
N ALA A 460 88.63 -17.43 59.44
CA ALA A 460 88.52 -16.29 58.54
C ALA A 460 88.22 -16.71 57.09
N ARG A 461 88.83 -17.80 56.60
CA ARG A 461 88.55 -18.35 55.26
C ARG A 461 87.15 -18.94 55.17
N GLU A 462 86.72 -19.67 56.19
CA GLU A 462 85.35 -20.21 56.27
C GLU A 462 84.30 -19.09 56.29
N ALA A 463 84.51 -18.05 57.10
CA ALA A 463 83.64 -16.88 57.15
C ALA A 463 83.60 -16.11 55.82
N ALA A 464 84.73 -15.99 55.12
CA ALA A 464 84.79 -15.40 53.78
C ALA A 464 84.02 -16.23 52.75
N SER A 465 84.11 -17.56 52.80
CA SER A 465 83.35 -18.46 51.94
C SER A 465 81.84 -18.35 52.21
N ALA A 466 81.42 -18.39 53.47
CA ALA A 466 80.02 -18.22 53.87
C ALA A 466 79.48 -16.83 53.45
N SER A 467 80.31 -15.78 53.52
CA SER A 467 79.96 -14.46 53.02
C SER A 467 79.75 -14.44 51.51
N ALA A 468 80.59 -15.13 50.73
CA ALA A 468 80.42 -15.24 49.29
C ALA A 468 79.12 -15.97 48.90
N GLU A 469 78.77 -17.02 49.65
CA GLU A 469 77.51 -17.74 49.48
C GLU A 469 76.30 -16.87 49.86
N GLY A 470 76.37 -16.14 50.97
CA GLY A 470 75.34 -15.19 51.38
C GLY A 470 75.14 -14.05 50.37
N MET A 471 76.21 -13.58 49.72
CA MET A 471 76.12 -12.59 48.64
C MET A 471 75.33 -13.14 47.46
N ARG A 472 75.62 -14.39 47.07
CA ARG A 472 74.93 -15.09 45.99
C ARG A 472 73.44 -15.26 46.30
N ALA A 473 73.10 -15.69 47.52
CA ALA A 473 71.72 -15.83 47.97
C ALA A 473 70.97 -14.47 47.99
N ALA A 474 71.64 -13.38 48.36
CA ALA A 474 71.05 -12.04 48.33
C ALA A 474 70.80 -11.55 46.89
N ASP A 475 71.72 -11.83 45.96
CA ASP A 475 71.54 -11.49 44.54
C ASP A 475 70.41 -12.30 43.89
N GLU A 476 70.33 -13.61 44.18
CA GLU A 476 69.22 -14.46 43.74
C GLU A 476 67.88 -14.01 44.33
N GLY A 477 67.84 -13.64 45.62
CA GLY A 477 66.66 -13.09 46.27
C GLY A 477 66.21 -11.75 45.65
N ALA A 478 67.15 -10.88 45.30
CA ALA A 478 66.86 -9.62 44.60
C ALA A 478 66.31 -9.86 43.18
N ALA A 479 66.87 -10.83 42.45
CA ALA A 479 66.39 -11.19 41.12
C ALA A 479 64.95 -11.74 41.16
N LEU A 480 64.65 -12.68 42.07
CA LEU A 480 63.30 -13.21 42.27
C LEU A 480 62.29 -12.13 42.67
N ALA A 481 62.69 -11.18 43.52
CA ALA A 481 61.85 -10.05 43.87
C ALA A 481 61.59 -9.14 42.65
N SER A 482 62.58 -8.89 41.80
CA SER A 482 62.37 -8.14 40.55
C SER A 482 61.44 -8.86 39.57
N ASP A 483 61.50 -10.19 39.50
CA ASP A 483 60.55 -10.99 38.72
C ASP A 483 59.12 -10.86 39.24
N ALA A 484 58.94 -10.89 40.56
CA ALA A 484 57.65 -10.66 41.20
C ALA A 484 57.10 -9.24 40.94
N GLU A 485 57.97 -8.22 40.91
CA GLU A 485 57.61 -6.85 40.54
C GLU A 485 57.07 -6.77 39.10
N ARG A 486 57.76 -7.40 38.15
CA ARG A 486 57.31 -7.46 36.75
C ARG A 486 55.97 -8.20 36.60
N ALA A 487 55.78 -9.29 37.35
CA ALA A 487 54.52 -10.02 37.36
C ALA A 487 53.37 -9.17 37.92
N LEU A 488 53.60 -8.43 39.02
CA LEU A 488 52.60 -7.52 39.60
C LEU A 488 52.28 -6.34 38.67
N SER A 489 53.28 -5.79 37.96
CA SER A 489 53.06 -4.76 36.94
C SER A 489 52.17 -5.28 35.80
N THR A 490 52.38 -6.52 35.37
CA THR A 490 51.52 -7.18 34.37
C THR A 490 50.09 -7.36 34.90
N ILE A 491 49.92 -7.76 36.16
CA ILE A 491 48.60 -7.86 36.79
C ILE A 491 47.90 -6.49 36.83
N LEU A 492 48.61 -5.43 37.21
CA LEU A 492 48.06 -4.07 37.25
C LEU A 492 47.58 -3.60 35.88
N LYS A 493 48.35 -3.89 34.82
CA LYS A 493 47.91 -3.62 33.45
C LYS A 493 46.65 -4.39 33.09
N GLY A 494 46.60 -5.70 33.40
CA GLY A 494 45.41 -6.52 33.16
C GLY A 494 44.18 -6.04 33.93
N VAL A 495 44.34 -5.51 35.14
CA VAL A 495 43.25 -4.91 35.92
C VAL A 495 42.71 -3.64 35.23
N ASP A 496 43.58 -2.80 34.67
CA ASP A 496 43.17 -1.59 33.96
C ASP A 496 42.42 -1.93 32.66
N ASP A 497 42.90 -2.94 31.92
CA ASP A 497 42.23 -3.49 30.73
C ASP A 497 40.82 -4.04 31.08
N VAL A 498 40.69 -4.79 32.19
CA VAL A 498 39.37 -5.25 32.68
C VAL A 498 38.50 -4.06 33.05
N GLY A 499 39.05 -3.03 33.70
CA GLY A 499 38.32 -1.80 34.04
C GLY A 499 37.80 -1.06 32.80
N GLN A 500 38.56 -1.01 31.72
CA GLN A 500 38.11 -0.47 30.44
C GLN A 500 36.96 -1.29 29.85
N ASN A 501 37.12 -2.62 29.77
CA ASN A 501 36.09 -3.52 29.25
C ASN A 501 34.77 -3.40 30.04
N VAL A 502 34.84 -3.32 31.37
CA VAL A 502 33.65 -3.15 32.23
C VAL A 502 32.94 -1.82 31.94
N ARG A 503 33.67 -0.73 31.70
CA ARG A 503 33.06 0.56 31.31
C ARG A 503 32.34 0.47 29.97
N GLU A 504 32.92 -0.22 28.99
CA GLU A 504 32.27 -0.45 27.69
C GLU A 504 31.00 -1.29 27.82
N VAL A 505 31.05 -2.38 28.61
CA VAL A 505 29.87 -3.22 28.89
C VAL A 505 28.77 -2.40 29.57
N SER A 506 29.09 -1.57 30.57
CA SER A 506 28.10 -0.69 31.21
C SER A 506 27.46 0.30 30.23
N ARG A 507 28.24 0.88 29.31
CA ARG A 507 27.70 1.77 28.26
C ARG A 507 26.76 1.00 27.33
N ALA A 508 27.21 -0.13 26.79
CA ALA A 508 26.41 -0.98 25.91
C ALA A 508 25.12 -1.46 26.60
N THR A 509 25.19 -1.79 27.89
CA THR A 509 24.04 -2.22 28.70
C THR A 509 23.02 -1.08 28.84
N THR A 510 23.47 0.17 29.02
CA THR A 510 22.59 1.34 29.09
C THR A 510 21.86 1.59 27.77
N GLU A 511 22.57 1.47 26.65
CA GLU A 511 21.98 1.54 25.30
C GLU A 511 20.96 0.40 25.09
N GLN A 512 21.26 -0.80 25.58
CA GLN A 512 20.35 -1.95 25.54
C GLN A 512 19.06 -1.71 26.32
N VAL A 513 19.12 -1.07 27.50
CA VAL A 513 17.91 -0.73 28.29
C VAL A 513 16.98 0.19 27.47
N GLN A 514 17.54 1.21 26.81
CA GLN A 514 16.75 2.12 25.97
C GLN A 514 16.14 1.41 24.76
N ALA A 515 16.90 0.51 24.13
CA ALA A 515 16.42 -0.31 23.02
C ALA A 515 15.27 -1.23 23.45
N VAL A 516 15.38 -1.88 24.60
CA VAL A 516 14.33 -2.77 25.16
C VAL A 516 13.05 -1.97 25.49
N GLN A 517 13.17 -0.76 26.05
CA GLN A 517 12.01 0.10 26.30
C GLN A 517 11.30 0.51 24.99
N SER A 518 12.08 0.86 23.97
CA SER A 518 11.55 1.21 22.64
C SER A 518 10.85 0.00 21.99
N LEU A 519 11.43 -1.19 22.14
CA LEU A 519 10.85 -2.44 21.67
C LEU A 519 9.53 -2.76 22.38
N ALA A 520 9.46 -2.56 23.70
CA ALA A 520 8.23 -2.74 24.47
C ALA A 520 7.11 -1.80 23.98
N GLN A 521 7.42 -0.50 23.80
CA GLN A 521 6.46 0.48 23.27
C GLN A 521 6.00 0.12 21.85
N GLY A 522 6.94 -0.25 20.97
CA GLY A 522 6.64 -0.68 19.61
C GLY A 522 5.72 -1.92 19.59
N THR A 523 5.96 -2.85 20.51
CA THR A 523 5.13 -4.05 20.66
C THR A 523 3.72 -3.72 21.13
N THR A 524 3.55 -2.81 22.09
CA THR A 524 2.21 -2.34 22.52
C THR A 524 1.46 -1.68 21.37
N LYS A 525 2.13 -0.81 20.60
CA LYS A 525 1.53 -0.14 19.44
C LYS A 525 1.12 -1.13 18.35
N MET A 526 1.95 -2.14 18.10
CA MET A 526 1.66 -3.22 17.15
C MET A 526 0.42 -4.03 17.55
N SER A 527 0.26 -4.33 18.84
CA SER A 527 -0.93 -5.01 19.37
C SER A 527 -2.20 -4.17 19.16
N GLU A 528 -2.12 -2.86 19.43
CA GLU A 528 -3.25 -1.95 19.21
C GLU A 528 -3.64 -1.87 17.73
N GLN A 529 -2.65 -1.72 16.84
CA GLN A 529 -2.88 -1.71 15.40
C GLN A 529 -3.45 -3.03 14.89
N GLY A 530 -2.95 -4.18 15.38
CA GLY A 530 -3.50 -5.49 15.06
C GLY A 530 -4.98 -5.61 15.47
N ARG A 531 -5.37 -5.02 16.61
CA ARG A 531 -6.76 -4.96 17.06
C ARG A 531 -7.65 -4.10 16.14
N VAL A 532 -7.17 -2.94 15.71
CA VAL A 532 -7.89 -2.05 14.79
C VAL A 532 -8.06 -2.68 13.41
N ILE A 533 -7.02 -3.35 12.89
CA ILE A 533 -7.09 -4.08 11.62
C ILE A 533 -8.09 -5.23 11.71
N ALA A 534 -8.13 -5.97 12.83
CA ALA A 534 -9.11 -7.05 13.04
C ALA A 534 -10.56 -6.52 13.02
N ALA A 535 -10.81 -5.39 13.68
CA ALA A 535 -12.11 -4.74 13.68
C ALA A 535 -12.51 -4.29 12.25
N SER A 536 -11.59 -3.64 11.54
CA SER A 536 -11.82 -3.17 10.16
C SER A 536 -12.09 -4.33 9.20
N ALA A 537 -11.37 -5.44 9.36
CA ALA A 537 -11.60 -6.65 8.58
C ALA A 537 -12.97 -7.28 8.88
N SER A 538 -13.43 -7.24 10.14
CA SER A 538 -14.77 -7.68 10.52
C SER A 538 -15.86 -6.81 9.87
N GLU A 539 -15.69 -5.49 9.88
CA GLU A 539 -16.61 -4.55 9.21
C GLU A 539 -16.63 -4.77 7.69
N GLN A 540 -15.48 -4.98 7.05
CA GLN A 540 -15.41 -5.31 5.62
C GLN A 540 -16.13 -6.61 5.28
N ALA A 541 -16.01 -7.63 6.12
CA ALA A 541 -16.73 -8.89 5.93
C ALA A 541 -18.25 -8.68 6.02
N GLN A 542 -18.74 -7.86 6.96
CA GLN A 542 -20.14 -7.51 7.07
C GLN A 542 -20.63 -6.70 5.86
N ALA A 543 -19.83 -5.73 5.40
CA ALA A 543 -20.14 -4.94 4.21
C ALA A 543 -20.21 -5.80 2.95
N ALA A 544 -19.28 -6.75 2.78
CA ALA A 544 -19.33 -7.73 1.69
C ALA A 544 -20.61 -8.58 1.74
N GLN A 545 -21.05 -9.00 2.93
CA GLN A 545 -22.31 -9.73 3.08
C GLN A 545 -23.54 -8.89 2.70
N ALA A 546 -23.58 -7.61 3.07
CA ALA A 546 -24.63 -6.68 2.67
C ALA A 546 -24.64 -6.43 1.16
N LEU A 547 -23.46 -6.26 0.54
CA LEU A 547 -23.32 -6.14 -0.91
C LEU A 547 -23.78 -7.40 -1.64
N ALA A 548 -23.51 -8.59 -1.09
CA ALA A 548 -23.99 -9.84 -1.66
C ALA A 548 -25.52 -9.90 -1.68
N GLN A 549 -26.18 -9.47 -0.59
CA GLN A 549 -27.65 -9.34 -0.55
C GLN A 549 -28.16 -8.33 -1.58
N GLY A 550 -27.55 -7.14 -1.68
CA GLY A 550 -27.88 -6.16 -2.71
C GLY A 550 -27.71 -6.69 -4.14
N GLY A 551 -26.65 -7.48 -4.38
CA GLY A 551 -26.41 -8.17 -5.64
C GLY A 551 -27.53 -9.15 -5.99
N THR A 552 -28.01 -9.95 -5.03
CA THR A 552 -29.16 -10.85 -5.27
C THR A 552 -30.42 -10.08 -5.69
N GLU A 553 -30.63 -8.89 -5.12
CA GLU A 553 -31.82 -8.11 -5.41
C GLU A 553 -31.73 -7.36 -6.73
N MET A 554 -30.53 -6.90 -7.11
CA MET A 554 -30.27 -6.40 -8.46
C MET A 554 -30.48 -7.48 -9.53
N ARG A 555 -30.08 -8.74 -9.28
CA ARG A 555 -30.38 -9.85 -10.21
C ARG A 555 -31.88 -10.02 -10.39
N ARG A 556 -32.66 -9.93 -9.31
CA ARG A 556 -34.12 -10.03 -9.36
C ARG A 556 -34.71 -8.90 -10.19
N MET A 557 -34.27 -7.66 -9.96
CA MET A 557 -34.72 -6.49 -10.73
C MET A 557 -34.37 -6.60 -12.21
N ALA A 558 -33.13 -6.97 -12.56
CA ALA A 558 -32.72 -7.14 -13.95
C ALA A 558 -33.62 -8.15 -14.70
N ARG A 559 -33.92 -9.30 -14.08
CA ARG A 559 -34.85 -10.31 -14.64
C ARG A 559 -36.26 -9.75 -14.84
N GLN A 560 -36.77 -8.98 -13.88
CA GLN A 560 -38.08 -8.34 -13.99
C GLN A 560 -38.12 -7.31 -15.11
N THR A 561 -37.07 -6.49 -15.26
CA THR A 561 -36.95 -5.51 -16.35
C THR A 561 -36.93 -6.22 -17.69
N THR A 562 -36.12 -7.27 -17.88
CA THR A 562 -36.08 -8.05 -19.12
C THR A 562 -37.47 -8.60 -19.50
N GLN A 563 -38.20 -9.15 -18.52
CA GLN A 563 -39.55 -9.66 -18.74
C GLN A 563 -40.52 -8.55 -19.13
N ALA A 564 -40.49 -7.41 -18.42
CA ALA A 564 -41.35 -6.27 -18.71
C ALA A 564 -41.09 -5.69 -20.11
N THR A 565 -39.82 -5.55 -20.52
CA THR A 565 -39.47 -5.13 -21.90
C THR A 565 -39.97 -6.10 -22.95
N ALA A 566 -39.91 -7.42 -22.69
CA ALA A 566 -40.42 -8.43 -23.61
C ALA A 566 -41.94 -8.33 -23.81
N ASP A 567 -42.68 -8.05 -22.73
CA ASP A 567 -44.13 -7.86 -22.79
C ASP A 567 -44.50 -6.52 -23.46
N GLN A 568 -43.74 -5.46 -23.21
CA GLN A 568 -43.93 -4.15 -23.85
C GLN A 568 -43.64 -4.21 -25.36
N ALA A 569 -42.63 -4.97 -25.79
CA ALA A 569 -42.34 -5.23 -27.20
C ALA A 569 -43.46 -6.04 -27.91
N ARG A 570 -44.23 -6.85 -27.18
CA ARG A 570 -45.43 -7.51 -27.71
C ARG A 570 -46.58 -6.50 -27.86
N ALA A 571 -46.83 -5.70 -26.83
CA ALA A 571 -47.88 -4.68 -26.85
C ALA A 571 -47.67 -3.66 -27.98
N LEU A 572 -46.43 -3.20 -28.19
CA LEU A 572 -46.11 -2.29 -29.30
C LEU A 572 -46.44 -2.88 -30.67
N ARG A 573 -46.19 -4.17 -30.89
CA ARG A 573 -46.56 -4.85 -32.15
C ARG A 573 -48.07 -4.86 -32.39
N ASP A 574 -48.87 -4.98 -31.33
CA ASP A 574 -50.32 -4.90 -31.44
C ASP A 574 -50.80 -3.47 -31.72
N VAL A 575 -50.16 -2.47 -31.13
CA VAL A 575 -50.43 -1.04 -31.42
C VAL A 575 -50.09 -0.70 -32.87
N VAL A 576 -48.93 -1.14 -33.39
CA VAL A 576 -48.56 -0.97 -34.81
C VAL A 576 -49.64 -1.57 -35.73
N ARG A 577 -50.09 -2.79 -35.43
CA ARG A 577 -51.14 -3.47 -36.21
C ARG A 577 -52.45 -2.68 -36.19
N SER A 578 -52.88 -2.24 -35.01
CA SER A 578 -54.13 -1.48 -34.83
C SER A 578 -54.07 -0.10 -35.52
N ASN A 579 -52.94 0.59 -35.42
CA ASN A 579 -52.73 1.88 -36.07
C ASN A 579 -52.73 1.75 -37.61
N GLY A 580 -52.16 0.67 -38.15
CA GLY A 580 -52.23 0.35 -39.58
C GLY A 580 -53.67 0.14 -40.07
N GLN A 581 -54.51 -0.56 -39.29
CA GLN A 581 -55.94 -0.72 -39.60
C GLN A 581 -56.69 0.61 -39.53
N LEU A 582 -56.36 1.47 -38.56
CA LEU A 582 -56.98 2.78 -38.40
C LEU A 582 -56.67 3.71 -39.58
N ALA A 583 -55.44 3.69 -40.08
CA ALA A 583 -55.05 4.41 -41.30
C ALA A 583 -55.81 3.91 -42.53
N GLU A 584 -55.98 2.59 -42.68
CA GLU A 584 -56.75 2.01 -43.78
C GLU A 584 -58.24 2.42 -43.74
N VAL A 585 -58.84 2.44 -42.55
CA VAL A 585 -60.22 2.89 -42.34
C VAL A 585 -60.36 4.38 -42.65
N ALA A 586 -59.43 5.22 -42.19
CA ALA A 586 -59.44 6.65 -42.47
C ALA A 586 -59.40 6.93 -43.98
N GLN A 587 -58.55 6.21 -44.72
CA GLN A 587 -58.45 6.32 -46.18
C GLN A 587 -59.75 5.90 -46.89
N LYS A 588 -60.39 4.82 -46.42
CA LYS A 588 -61.70 4.36 -46.95
C LYS A 588 -62.81 5.39 -46.70
N VAL A 589 -62.85 5.99 -45.51
CA VAL A 589 -63.82 7.06 -45.17
C VAL A 589 -63.57 8.30 -46.03
N SER A 590 -62.32 8.73 -46.19
CA SER A 590 -61.93 9.86 -47.04
C SER A 590 -62.44 9.68 -48.49
N ARG A 591 -62.29 8.48 -49.06
CA ARG A 591 -62.82 8.16 -50.40
C ARG A 591 -64.34 8.20 -50.45
N ALA A 592 -65.03 7.58 -49.49
CA ALA A 592 -66.50 7.58 -49.44
C ALA A 592 -67.09 8.99 -49.30
N VAL A 593 -66.42 9.86 -48.54
CA VAL A 593 -66.81 11.25 -48.35
C VAL A 593 -66.65 12.07 -49.65
N GLN A 594 -65.62 11.81 -50.45
CA GLN A 594 -65.47 12.43 -51.77
C GLN A 594 -66.60 12.04 -52.73
N GLU A 595 -67.00 10.76 -52.72
CA GLU A 595 -68.13 10.27 -53.52
C GLU A 595 -69.46 10.90 -53.06
N GLN A 596 -69.71 11.03 -51.75
CA GLN A 596 -70.89 11.70 -51.21
C GLN A 596 -70.90 13.21 -51.50
N ALA A 597 -69.75 13.88 -51.51
CA ALA A 597 -69.65 15.30 -51.86
C ALA A 597 -70.07 15.56 -53.31
N ALA A 598 -69.68 14.67 -54.23
CA ALA A 598 -70.11 14.74 -55.63
C ALA A 598 -71.63 14.54 -55.77
N ALA A 599 -72.19 13.54 -55.09
CA ALA A 599 -73.64 13.29 -55.09
C ALA A 599 -74.46 14.44 -54.50
N ALA A 600 -73.97 15.08 -53.42
CA ALA A 600 -74.60 16.26 -52.83
C ALA A 600 -74.61 17.47 -53.78
N ALA A 601 -73.53 17.67 -54.53
CA ALA A 601 -73.44 18.72 -55.54
C ALA A 601 -74.42 18.50 -56.71
N ASP A 602 -74.58 17.25 -57.15
CA ASP A 602 -75.55 16.89 -58.17
C ASP A 602 -77.01 17.09 -57.71
N LEU A 603 -77.32 16.74 -56.45
CA LEU A 603 -78.64 17.01 -55.84
C LEU A 603 -78.96 18.51 -55.78
N SER A 604 -77.98 19.33 -55.36
CA SER A 604 -78.13 20.78 -55.33
C SER A 604 -78.38 21.36 -56.72
N LYS A 605 -77.67 20.87 -57.74
CA LYS A 605 -77.87 21.25 -59.15
C LYS A 605 -79.26 20.82 -59.68
N GLY A 606 -79.72 19.62 -59.32
CA GLY A 606 -81.04 19.12 -59.69
C GLY A 606 -82.18 19.92 -59.06
N ALA A 607 -82.06 20.30 -57.78
CA ALA A 607 -83.03 21.14 -57.09
C ALA A 607 -83.15 22.54 -57.75
N ALA A 608 -82.02 23.14 -58.17
CA ALA A 608 -82.03 24.42 -58.89
C ALA A 608 -82.74 24.35 -60.25
N GLN A 609 -82.59 23.24 -60.99
CA GLN A 609 -83.29 23.02 -62.27
C GLN A 609 -84.80 22.83 -62.07
N MET A 610 -85.21 22.05 -61.05
CA MET A 610 -86.63 21.91 -60.69
C MET A 610 -87.27 23.24 -60.29
N ARG A 611 -86.52 24.10 -59.58
CA ARG A 611 -86.99 25.44 -59.21
C ARG A 611 -87.33 26.30 -60.43
N GLN A 612 -86.50 26.26 -61.48
CA GLN A 612 -86.78 26.97 -62.73
C GLN A 612 -87.99 26.40 -63.49
N LEU A 613 -88.14 25.08 -63.51
CA LEU A 613 -89.28 24.41 -64.16
C LEU A 613 -90.62 24.77 -63.48
N VAL A 614 -90.66 24.76 -62.15
CA VAL A 614 -91.88 25.09 -61.37
C VAL A 614 -92.29 26.56 -61.55
N GLN A 615 -91.31 27.48 -61.64
CA GLN A 615 -91.57 28.89 -61.98
C GLN A 615 -92.14 29.05 -63.40
N GLY A 616 -91.65 28.25 -64.36
CA GLY A 616 -92.18 28.22 -65.72
C GLY A 616 -93.64 27.73 -65.80
N VAL A 617 -93.98 26.66 -65.08
CA VAL A 617 -95.36 26.13 -65.02
C VAL A 617 -96.33 27.14 -64.41
N SER A 618 -95.93 27.82 -63.32
CA SER A 618 -96.76 28.85 -62.67
C SER A 618 -97.06 30.04 -63.58
N ALA A 619 -96.11 30.44 -64.43
CA ALA A 619 -96.31 31.54 -65.39
C ALA A 619 -97.31 31.17 -66.51
N VAL A 620 -97.28 29.92 -67.01
CA VAL A 620 -98.17 29.42 -68.07
C VAL A 620 -99.62 29.28 -67.59
N VAL A 621 -99.82 28.78 -66.37
CA VAL A 621 -101.17 28.65 -65.74
C VAL A 621 -101.83 30.03 -65.58
N GLY A 622 -101.05 31.06 -65.23
CA GLY A 622 -101.54 32.44 -65.12
C GLY A 622 -102.01 33.05 -66.44
N THR A 623 -101.39 32.68 -67.56
CA THR A 623 -101.82 33.13 -68.91
C THR A 623 -103.08 32.42 -69.41
N GLN A 624 -103.24 31.12 -69.16
CA GLN A 624 -104.43 30.35 -69.57
C GLN A 624 -105.70 30.70 -68.78
N SER A 625 -105.56 31.09 -67.51
CA SER A 625 -106.68 31.55 -66.67
C SER A 625 -107.41 32.79 -67.25
N LYS A 626 -106.67 33.67 -67.94
CA LYS A 626 -107.21 34.89 -68.58
C LYS A 626 -107.97 34.64 -69.88
N GLU A 627 -107.73 33.53 -70.59
CA GLU A 627 -108.47 33.19 -71.82
C GLU A 627 -109.81 32.49 -71.52
N VAL A 628 -109.89 31.69 -70.45
CA VAL A 628 -111.13 31.00 -70.03
C VAL A 628 -112.19 31.98 -69.51
N THR A 629 -111.79 33.14 -68.98
CA THR A 629 -112.71 34.20 -68.52
C THR A 629 -113.42 34.92 -69.69
N GLY A 630 -112.85 34.93 -70.90
CA GLY A 630 -113.46 35.54 -72.09
C GLY A 630 -114.59 34.71 -72.73
N MET A 631 -114.63 33.40 -72.47
CA MET A 631 -115.65 32.47 -73.02
C MET A 631 -116.98 32.51 -72.26
N ALA A 632 -117.02 33.08 -71.04
CA ALA A 632 -118.23 33.19 -70.22
C ALA A 632 -119.20 34.30 -70.69
N GLN A 633 -118.72 35.29 -71.44
CA GLN A 633 -119.47 36.51 -71.80
C GLN A 633 -120.48 36.29 -72.95
N VAL A 634 -120.32 35.24 -73.77
CA VAL A 634 -121.19 34.96 -74.94
C VAL A 634 -122.41 34.09 -74.58
N ALA A 635 -122.40 33.43 -73.42
CA ALA A 635 -123.53 32.61 -72.94
C ALA A 635 -124.64 33.45 -72.27
N GLN A 636 -124.39 34.75 -72.03
CA GLN A 636 -125.20 35.60 -71.17
C GLN A 636 -126.34 36.34 -71.90
N ASP A 637 -126.31 36.45 -73.23
CA ASP A 637 -127.34 37.17 -74.02
C ASP A 637 -128.61 36.33 -74.30
N LEU A 638 -128.53 35.00 -74.27
CA LEU A 638 -129.65 34.10 -74.59
C LEU A 638 -130.63 33.89 -73.42
N ALA A 639 -130.27 34.33 -72.20
CA ALA A 639 -131.07 34.16 -70.98
C ALA A 639 -132.11 35.28 -70.75
N SER A 640 -132.14 36.32 -71.58
CA SER A 640 -132.86 37.57 -71.32
C SER A 640 -134.36 37.60 -71.70
N THR A 641 -134.89 36.57 -72.36
CA THR A 641 -136.29 36.59 -72.88
C THR A 641 -137.29 35.74 -72.08
N THR A 642 -136.84 34.89 -71.15
CA THR A 642 -137.72 34.00 -70.37
C THR A 642 -137.72 34.33 -68.89
N GLN A 643 -137.37 35.57 -68.56
CA GLN A 643 -137.48 36.15 -67.23
C GLN A 643 -138.74 37.02 -67.13
N ARG A 644 -139.92 36.41 -67.34
CA ARG A 644 -141.19 37.10 -67.08
C ARG A 644 -142.24 36.29 -66.33
N THR A 645 -141.82 35.19 -65.72
CA THR A 645 -142.55 34.45 -64.69
C THR A 645 -141.51 34.03 -63.65
N LEU A 646 -140.92 34.93 -62.85
CA LEU A 646 -141.56 35.58 -61.68
C LEU A 646 -142.42 34.55 -60.93
N ALA A 647 -142.13 34.15 -59.69
CA ALA A 647 -141.25 34.70 -58.68
C ALA A 647 -141.10 33.67 -57.55
N GLY A 648 -139.94 33.66 -56.90
CA GLY A 648 -139.61 32.80 -55.76
C GLY A 648 -138.12 32.43 -55.82
N LEU A 649 -137.17 33.35 -55.68
CA LEU A 649 -137.08 34.35 -54.62
C LEU A 649 -137.47 33.79 -53.25
N ALA A 650 -136.77 32.75 -52.84
CA ALA A 650 -136.22 32.65 -51.50
C ALA A 650 -135.05 31.65 -51.54
N GLU A 651 -133.83 32.13 -51.74
CA GLU A 651 -132.98 32.64 -50.65
C GLU A 651 -131.92 31.55 -50.42
N GLN A 652 -130.65 31.79 -50.76
CA GLN A 652 -129.74 32.55 -49.89
C GLN A 652 -129.54 31.95 -48.47
N ALA A 653 -130.22 30.84 -48.13
CA ALA A 653 -129.93 30.05 -46.93
C ALA A 653 -128.59 29.26 -46.99
N LYS A 654 -127.83 29.40 -48.08
CA LYS A 654 -126.52 28.74 -48.28
C LYS A 654 -125.33 29.57 -47.78
N ALA A 655 -125.54 30.79 -47.29
CA ALA A 655 -124.45 31.66 -46.81
C ALA A 655 -124.12 31.50 -45.30
N ALA A 656 -124.88 30.71 -44.54
CA ALA A 656 -124.70 30.59 -43.08
C ALA A 656 -123.75 29.45 -42.63
N ALA A 657 -123.23 28.62 -43.54
CA ALA A 657 -122.43 27.43 -43.20
C ALA A 657 -120.90 27.62 -43.21
N GLU A 658 -120.39 28.78 -43.65
CA GLU A 658 -118.94 29.00 -43.79
C GLU A 658 -118.24 29.58 -42.54
N VAL A 659 -118.99 30.13 -41.58
CA VAL A 659 -118.41 30.71 -40.34
C VAL A 659 -118.05 29.64 -39.30
N THR A 660 -118.75 28.50 -39.28
CA THR A 660 -118.54 27.42 -38.30
C THR A 660 -117.20 26.70 -38.45
N ARG A 661 -116.59 26.71 -39.64
CA ARG A 661 -115.36 25.94 -39.91
C ARG A 661 -114.07 26.70 -39.54
N ALA A 662 -114.12 28.03 -39.49
CA ALA A 662 -112.98 28.88 -39.14
C ALA A 662 -112.63 28.86 -37.64
N MET A 663 -113.58 28.51 -36.76
CA MET A 663 -113.38 28.42 -35.30
C MET A 663 -112.73 27.09 -34.84
N GLU A 664 -112.64 26.08 -35.71
CA GLU A 664 -112.00 24.79 -35.42
C GLU A 664 -110.46 24.85 -35.57
N ASP A 665 -109.95 25.70 -36.46
CA ASP A 665 -108.51 25.81 -36.77
C ASP A 665 -107.73 26.60 -35.70
N THR A 666 -108.33 27.62 -35.09
CA THR A 666 -107.71 28.39 -33.99
C THR A 666 -107.51 27.57 -32.70
N ARG A 667 -108.29 26.49 -32.54
CA ARG A 667 -108.22 25.56 -31.40
C ARG A 667 -106.98 24.66 -31.44
N LYS A 668 -106.41 24.41 -32.63
CA LYS A 668 -105.23 23.55 -32.81
C LYS A 668 -103.90 24.27 -32.58
N GLU A 669 -103.81 25.57 -32.87
CA GLU A 669 -102.57 26.36 -32.70
C GLU A 669 -102.22 26.59 -31.22
N VAL A 670 -103.21 26.80 -30.35
CA VAL A 670 -103.01 26.95 -28.89
C VAL A 670 -102.46 25.66 -28.24
N ALA A 671 -102.82 24.49 -28.78
CA ALA A 671 -102.34 23.19 -28.27
C ALA A 671 -100.88 22.88 -28.66
N GLN A 672 -100.34 23.52 -29.71
CA GLN A 672 -98.97 23.31 -30.19
C GLN A 672 -97.95 24.18 -29.41
N SER A 673 -98.33 25.41 -29.03
CA SER A 673 -97.50 26.32 -28.20
C SER A 673 -97.22 25.75 -26.79
N ALA A 674 -98.21 25.09 -26.18
CA ALA A 674 -98.06 24.48 -24.85
C ALA A 674 -97.07 23.29 -24.81
N ARG A 675 -96.88 22.57 -25.93
CA ARG A 675 -95.91 21.46 -26.01
C ARG A 675 -94.46 21.93 -26.12
N GLY A 676 -94.20 23.02 -26.85
CA GLY A 676 -92.86 23.62 -26.97
C GLY A 676 -92.31 24.18 -25.65
N MET A 677 -93.19 24.80 -24.83
CA MET A 677 -92.81 25.33 -23.51
C MET A 677 -92.43 24.22 -22.50
N ALA A 678 -93.03 23.03 -22.61
CA ALA A 678 -92.71 21.88 -21.75
C ALA A 678 -91.35 21.23 -22.08
N GLU A 679 -90.88 21.31 -23.33
CA GLU A 679 -89.55 20.84 -23.73
C GLU A 679 -88.45 21.82 -23.28
N GLN A 680 -88.71 23.12 -23.34
CA GLN A 680 -87.76 24.17 -22.92
C GLN A 680 -87.48 24.14 -21.40
N ALA A 681 -88.49 23.84 -20.58
CA ALA A 681 -88.34 23.64 -19.14
C ALA A 681 -87.52 22.38 -18.78
N ARG A 682 -87.53 21.33 -19.61
CA ARG A 682 -86.69 20.13 -19.41
C ARG A 682 -85.21 20.40 -19.74
N ALA A 683 -84.93 21.18 -20.77
CA ALA A 683 -83.56 21.56 -21.14
C ALA A 683 -82.88 22.42 -20.06
N LEU A 684 -83.61 23.37 -19.45
CA LEU A 684 -83.09 24.21 -18.36
C LEU A 684 -82.69 23.40 -17.12
N LYS A 685 -83.44 22.35 -16.79
CA LYS A 685 -83.15 21.46 -15.66
C LYS A 685 -81.90 20.58 -15.90
N GLN A 686 -81.62 20.23 -17.16
CA GLN A 686 -80.39 19.54 -17.54
C GLN A 686 -79.17 20.48 -17.45
N GLY A 687 -79.31 21.75 -17.84
CA GLY A 687 -78.29 22.79 -17.67
C GLY A 687 -77.90 23.05 -16.22
N GLU A 688 -78.88 23.13 -15.30
CA GLU A 688 -78.65 23.31 -13.85
C GLU A 688 -77.78 22.17 -13.26
N THR A 689 -78.06 20.93 -13.70
CA THR A 689 -77.33 19.74 -13.23
C THR A 689 -75.89 19.72 -13.75
N ALA A 690 -75.67 20.12 -15.01
CA ALA A 690 -74.34 20.23 -15.61
C ALA A 690 -73.50 21.33 -14.92
N SER A 691 -74.09 22.49 -14.64
CA SER A 691 -73.38 23.61 -13.98
C SER A 691 -72.95 23.26 -12.54
N ARG A 692 -73.76 22.51 -11.79
CA ARG A 692 -73.36 21.97 -10.47
C ARG A 692 -72.23 20.94 -10.55
N GLN A 693 -72.18 20.13 -11.61
CA GLN A 693 -71.07 19.20 -11.84
C GLN A 693 -69.76 19.93 -12.16
N VAL A 694 -69.81 21.00 -12.98
CA VAL A 694 -68.64 21.83 -13.29
C VAL A 694 -68.09 22.50 -12.03
N ALA A 695 -68.94 23.08 -11.17
CA ALA A 695 -68.51 23.67 -9.90
C ALA A 695 -67.84 22.64 -8.96
N LYS A 696 -68.39 21.43 -8.86
CA LYS A 696 -67.80 20.34 -8.05
C LYS A 696 -66.46 19.85 -8.61
N LEU A 697 -66.32 19.81 -9.94
CA LEU A 697 -65.08 19.46 -10.61
C LEU A 697 -64.01 20.54 -10.39
N ALA A 698 -64.35 21.82 -10.54
CA ALA A 698 -63.45 22.95 -10.28
C ALA A 698 -62.92 22.96 -8.84
N SER A 699 -63.78 22.71 -7.84
CA SER A 699 -63.36 22.55 -6.44
C SER A 699 -62.40 21.36 -6.24
N SER A 700 -62.65 20.24 -6.93
CA SER A 700 -61.79 19.05 -6.85
C SER A 700 -60.42 19.30 -7.49
N VAL A 701 -60.38 20.04 -8.61
CA VAL A 701 -59.15 20.48 -9.27
C VAL A 701 -58.36 21.42 -8.35
N THR A 702 -59.01 22.41 -7.74
CA THR A 702 -58.39 23.37 -6.80
C THR A 702 -57.70 22.65 -5.63
N ARG A 703 -58.36 21.64 -5.03
CA ARG A 703 -57.78 20.84 -3.96
C ARG A 703 -56.58 20.01 -4.43
N ALA A 704 -56.67 19.40 -5.61
CA ALA A 704 -55.58 18.63 -6.18
C ALA A 704 -54.36 19.51 -6.55
N THR A 705 -54.59 20.74 -7.02
CA THR A 705 -53.52 21.69 -7.32
C THR A 705 -52.83 22.24 -6.07
N ASP A 706 -53.56 22.39 -4.96
CA ASP A 706 -52.96 22.78 -3.67
C ASP A 706 -52.05 21.67 -3.10
N GLU A 707 -52.50 20.41 -3.17
CA GLU A 707 -51.68 19.25 -2.80
C GLU A 707 -50.42 19.13 -3.68
N GLN A 708 -50.55 19.38 -4.99
CA GLN A 708 -49.40 19.42 -5.92
C GLN A 708 -48.44 20.58 -5.61
N ALA A 709 -48.95 21.76 -5.25
CA ALA A 709 -48.12 22.90 -4.88
C ALA A 709 -47.27 22.62 -3.62
N GLN A 710 -47.84 21.96 -2.61
CA GLN A 710 -47.12 21.56 -1.41
C GLN A 710 -46.02 20.52 -1.71
N ALA A 711 -46.31 19.54 -2.59
CA ALA A 711 -45.33 18.56 -3.03
C ALA A 711 -44.17 19.19 -3.83
N LEU A 712 -44.46 20.17 -4.68
CA LEU A 712 -43.45 20.92 -5.45
C LEU A 712 -42.50 21.71 -4.53
N VAL A 713 -43.01 22.32 -3.46
CA VAL A 713 -42.16 23.02 -2.46
C VAL A 713 -41.20 22.05 -1.76
N ALA A 714 -41.64 20.83 -1.45
CA ALA A 714 -40.77 19.80 -0.88
C ALA A 714 -39.70 19.35 -1.89
N LEU A 715 -40.06 19.21 -3.17
CA LEU A 715 -39.11 18.86 -4.24
C LEU A 715 -38.07 19.95 -4.49
N VAL A 716 -38.44 21.24 -4.43
CA VAL A 716 -37.50 22.37 -4.55
C VAL A 716 -36.47 22.34 -3.41
N LYS A 717 -36.93 22.10 -2.17
CA LYS A 717 -36.00 21.90 -1.03
C LYS A 717 -35.08 20.71 -1.22
N GLY A 718 -35.60 19.60 -1.75
CA GLY A 718 -34.80 18.43 -2.10
C GLY A 718 -33.73 18.72 -3.15
N ALA A 719 -34.07 19.47 -4.20
CA ALA A 719 -33.13 19.89 -5.24
C ALA A 719 -32.02 20.80 -4.67
N ASP A 720 -32.36 21.73 -3.78
CA ASP A 720 -31.37 22.58 -3.08
C ASP A 720 -30.45 21.79 -2.14
N GLU A 721 -30.98 20.76 -1.45
CA GLU A 721 -30.19 19.86 -0.61
C GLU A 721 -29.18 19.06 -1.46
N VAL A 722 -29.63 18.48 -2.58
CA VAL A 722 -28.78 17.76 -3.55
C VAL A 722 -27.70 18.69 -4.11
N ARG A 723 -28.06 19.93 -4.47
CA ARG A 723 -27.12 20.96 -4.92
C ARG A 723 -26.05 21.27 -3.89
N ARG A 724 -26.44 21.44 -2.62
CA ARG A 724 -25.53 21.74 -1.51
C ARG A 724 -24.56 20.59 -1.28
N VAL A 725 -25.05 19.36 -1.27
CA VAL A 725 -24.23 18.15 -1.12
C VAL A 725 -23.27 18.01 -2.31
N ALA A 726 -23.75 18.14 -3.54
CA ALA A 726 -22.91 18.02 -4.74
C ALA A 726 -21.77 19.06 -4.77
N LYS A 727 -22.03 20.32 -4.41
CA LYS A 727 -20.99 21.36 -4.27
C LYS A 727 -20.02 21.08 -3.12
N GLY A 728 -20.51 20.53 -2.00
CA GLY A 728 -19.68 20.10 -0.88
C GLY A 728 -18.73 18.96 -1.27
N THR A 729 -19.25 17.95 -1.97
CA THR A 729 -18.48 16.82 -2.50
C THR A 729 -17.42 17.28 -3.50
N ALA A 730 -17.75 18.20 -4.42
CA ALA A 730 -16.79 18.74 -5.38
C ALA A 730 -15.61 19.46 -4.69
N ARG A 731 -15.86 20.20 -3.60
CA ARG A 731 -14.79 20.86 -2.81
C ARG A 731 -13.92 19.86 -2.06
N ALA A 732 -14.52 18.86 -1.42
CA ALA A 732 -13.76 17.82 -0.72
C ALA A 732 -12.88 17.00 -1.69
N LEU A 733 -13.35 16.78 -2.92
CA LEU A 733 -12.56 16.11 -3.97
C LEU A 733 -11.41 16.98 -4.49
N ASP A 734 -11.54 18.32 -4.48
CA ASP A 734 -10.44 19.23 -4.80
C ASP A 734 -9.31 19.13 -3.75
N GLU A 735 -9.67 19.12 -2.47
CA GLU A 735 -8.70 18.93 -1.38
C GLU A 735 -8.01 17.57 -1.46
N GLN A 736 -8.76 16.50 -1.77
CA GLN A 736 -8.18 15.16 -1.96
C GLN A 736 -7.27 15.09 -3.20
N SER A 737 -7.61 15.78 -4.29
CA SER A 737 -6.78 15.82 -5.50
C SER A 737 -5.42 16.48 -5.24
N GLU A 738 -5.39 17.55 -4.44
CA GLU A 738 -4.15 18.22 -4.05
C GLU A 738 -3.24 17.29 -3.21
N VAL A 739 -3.83 16.57 -2.25
CA VAL A 739 -3.12 15.58 -1.43
C VAL A 739 -2.58 14.42 -2.28
N LEU A 740 -3.37 13.87 -3.20
CA LEU A 740 -2.96 12.79 -4.10
C LEU A 740 -1.80 13.22 -5.02
N THR A 741 -1.82 14.46 -5.50
CA THR A 741 -0.74 15.04 -6.30
C THR A 741 0.56 15.15 -5.49
N GLY A 742 0.46 15.58 -4.22
CA GLY A 742 1.60 15.59 -3.30
C GLY A 742 2.15 14.18 -3.02
N LEU A 743 1.27 13.19 -2.87
CA LEU A 743 1.64 11.81 -2.62
C LEU A 743 2.36 11.17 -3.82
N ALA A 744 1.86 11.40 -5.04
CA ALA A 744 2.50 10.95 -6.28
C ALA A 744 3.90 11.55 -6.44
N ALA A 745 4.05 12.85 -6.18
CA ALA A 745 5.36 13.51 -6.21
C ALA A 745 6.32 12.95 -5.15
N SER A 746 5.81 12.57 -3.97
CA SER A 746 6.60 11.92 -2.92
C SER A 746 7.06 10.53 -3.34
N ALA A 747 6.17 9.69 -3.88
CA ALA A 747 6.50 8.36 -4.39
C ALA A 747 7.55 8.43 -5.51
N GLN A 748 7.42 9.39 -6.43
CA GLN A 748 8.39 9.62 -7.50
C GLN A 748 9.78 9.99 -6.98
N ARG A 749 9.86 10.86 -5.96
CA ARG A 749 11.12 11.20 -5.28
C ARG A 749 11.74 10.00 -4.57
N GLN A 750 10.91 9.17 -3.95
CA GLN A 750 11.35 7.96 -3.27
C GLN A 750 11.91 6.94 -4.26
N ALA A 751 11.27 6.75 -5.42
CA ALA A 751 11.77 5.93 -6.53
C ALA A 751 13.11 6.43 -7.07
N THR A 752 13.29 7.74 -7.23
CA THR A 752 14.58 8.30 -7.67
C THR A 752 15.68 8.12 -6.62
N GLY A 753 15.34 8.27 -5.33
CA GLY A 753 16.26 8.02 -4.23
C GLY A 753 16.71 6.55 -4.14
N THR A 754 15.78 5.60 -4.25
CA THR A 754 16.11 4.15 -4.23
C THR A 754 16.87 3.73 -5.48
N ALA A 755 16.60 4.32 -6.64
CA ALA A 755 17.38 4.10 -7.86
C ALA A 755 18.84 4.56 -7.73
N ALA A 756 19.10 5.62 -6.96
CA ALA A 756 20.46 6.09 -6.66
C ALA A 756 21.18 5.11 -5.73
N VAL A 757 20.49 4.59 -4.70
CA VAL A 757 21.01 3.55 -3.79
C VAL A 757 21.33 2.27 -4.55
N ALA A 758 20.44 1.81 -5.43
CA ALA A 758 20.66 0.62 -6.25
C ALA A 758 21.90 0.75 -7.15
N ARG A 759 22.12 1.94 -7.74
CA ARG A 759 23.33 2.22 -8.52
C ARG A 759 24.59 2.20 -7.66
N ALA A 760 24.59 2.90 -6.53
CA ALA A 760 25.74 2.94 -5.62
C ALA A 760 26.09 1.55 -5.05
N SER A 761 25.10 0.73 -4.72
CA SER A 761 25.31 -0.66 -4.30
C SER A 761 25.80 -1.57 -5.43
N GLY A 762 25.37 -1.32 -6.67
CA GLY A 762 25.89 -1.97 -7.87
C GLY A 762 27.39 -1.69 -8.05
N ASP A 763 27.79 -0.41 -7.99
CA ASP A 763 29.19 0.00 -8.10
C ASP A 763 30.05 -0.58 -6.96
N ALA A 764 29.53 -0.57 -5.73
CA ALA A 764 30.18 -1.18 -4.57
C ALA A 764 30.36 -2.69 -4.73
N THR A 765 29.39 -3.39 -5.32
CA THR A 765 29.50 -4.83 -5.64
C THR A 765 30.64 -5.09 -6.61
N GLN A 766 30.80 -4.23 -7.63
CA GLN A 766 31.85 -4.35 -8.63
C GLN A 766 33.25 -4.15 -8.03
N VAL A 767 33.39 -3.19 -7.10
CA VAL A 767 34.62 -2.97 -6.33
C VAL A 767 34.93 -4.17 -5.44
N MET A 768 33.92 -4.74 -4.76
CA MET A 768 34.10 -5.91 -3.89
C MET A 768 34.50 -7.16 -4.67
N GLU A 769 33.96 -7.37 -5.87
CA GLU A 769 34.41 -8.46 -6.76
C GLU A 769 35.87 -8.29 -7.20
N GLY A 770 36.31 -7.05 -7.43
CA GLY A 770 37.72 -6.73 -7.67
C GLY A 770 38.62 -7.08 -6.46
N LEU A 771 38.18 -6.72 -5.25
CA LEU A 771 38.89 -7.08 -4.01
C LEU A 771 38.96 -8.59 -3.80
N VAL A 772 37.87 -9.33 -4.04
CA VAL A 772 37.86 -10.79 -3.93
C VAL A 772 38.90 -11.42 -4.86
N LYS A 773 39.02 -10.95 -6.10
CA LYS A 773 40.07 -11.41 -7.02
C LYS A 773 41.48 -11.10 -6.50
N GLY A 774 41.71 -9.88 -6.00
CA GLY A 774 43.02 -9.48 -5.47
C GLY A 774 43.43 -10.27 -4.23
N VAL A 775 42.50 -10.56 -3.32
CA VAL A 775 42.75 -11.38 -2.14
C VAL A 775 43.05 -12.83 -2.52
N GLU A 776 42.40 -13.38 -3.55
CA GLU A 776 42.69 -14.72 -4.04
C GLU A 776 44.09 -14.81 -4.69
N GLU A 777 44.53 -13.78 -5.42
CA GLU A 777 45.91 -13.69 -5.92
C GLU A 777 46.94 -13.64 -4.78
N MET A 778 46.66 -12.87 -3.72
CA MET A 778 47.53 -12.84 -2.53
C MET A 778 47.60 -14.21 -1.84
N ARG A 779 46.48 -14.94 -1.80
CA ARG A 779 46.41 -16.30 -1.23
C ARG A 779 47.30 -17.27 -2.02
N VAL A 780 47.23 -17.23 -3.35
CA VAL A 780 48.07 -18.05 -4.23
C VAL A 780 49.56 -17.73 -4.00
N ARG A 781 49.94 -16.45 -3.98
CA ARG A 781 51.32 -16.04 -3.70
C ARG A 781 51.81 -16.46 -2.32
N ALA A 782 50.99 -16.31 -1.28
CA ALA A 782 51.36 -16.73 0.07
C ALA A 782 51.64 -18.23 0.15
N ARG A 783 50.83 -19.06 -0.54
CA ARG A 783 51.09 -20.50 -0.66
C ARG A 783 52.39 -20.80 -1.38
N GLU A 784 52.64 -20.16 -2.52
CA GLU A 784 53.90 -20.33 -3.26
C GLU A 784 55.11 -20.02 -2.38
N ILE A 785 55.15 -18.85 -1.73
CA ILE A 785 56.26 -18.45 -0.86
C ILE A 785 56.42 -19.41 0.32
N THR A 786 55.33 -19.88 0.93
CA THR A 786 55.39 -20.89 2.01
C THR A 786 56.06 -22.17 1.54
N THR A 787 55.72 -22.62 0.32
CA THR A 787 56.26 -23.85 -0.28
C THR A 787 57.74 -23.70 -0.59
N THR A 788 58.16 -22.57 -1.17
CA THR A 788 59.56 -22.26 -1.47
C THR A 788 60.39 -22.13 -0.19
N THR A 789 59.86 -21.48 0.84
CA THR A 789 60.55 -21.32 2.13
C THR A 789 60.73 -22.66 2.84
N ALA A 790 59.72 -23.55 2.77
CA ALA A 790 59.84 -24.91 3.31
C ALA A 790 60.91 -25.75 2.59
N GLN A 791 61.07 -25.59 1.28
CA GLN A 791 62.17 -26.23 0.53
C GLN A 791 63.53 -25.69 0.99
N GLN A 792 63.64 -24.38 1.24
CA GLN A 792 64.87 -23.74 1.68
C GLN A 792 65.28 -24.11 3.11
N VAL A 793 64.32 -24.28 4.03
CA VAL A 793 64.55 -24.85 5.38
C VAL A 793 65.13 -26.25 5.28
N ARG A 794 64.53 -27.12 4.45
CA ARG A 794 65.01 -28.50 4.25
C ARG A 794 66.42 -28.53 3.66
N ALA A 795 66.68 -27.71 2.64
CA ALA A 795 67.99 -27.62 2.01
C ALA A 795 69.07 -27.14 3.01
N SER A 796 68.79 -26.08 3.76
CA SER A 796 69.73 -25.51 4.75
C SER A 796 70.04 -26.50 5.88
N SER A 797 69.02 -27.24 6.35
CA SER A 797 69.19 -28.30 7.36
C SER A 797 69.98 -29.50 6.83
N ALA A 798 69.74 -29.91 5.58
CA ALA A 798 70.50 -30.98 4.92
C ALA A 798 71.98 -30.59 4.76
N THR A 799 72.27 -29.38 4.26
CA THR A 799 73.64 -28.86 4.14
C THR A 799 74.33 -28.76 5.50
N ALA A 800 73.62 -28.29 6.54
CA ALA A 800 74.18 -28.26 7.90
C ALA A 800 74.46 -29.66 8.45
N GLY A 801 73.66 -30.67 8.07
CA GLY A 801 73.88 -32.08 8.41
C GLY A 801 75.10 -32.68 7.71
N GLU A 802 75.24 -32.46 6.40
CA GLU A 802 76.38 -32.90 5.60
C GLU A 802 77.69 -32.29 6.12
N VAL A 803 77.69 -30.99 6.43
CA VAL A 803 78.86 -30.30 7.01
C VAL A 803 79.22 -30.87 8.39
N ARG A 804 78.23 -31.25 9.21
CA ARG A 804 78.46 -31.91 10.50
C ARG A 804 79.08 -33.30 10.34
N GLU A 805 78.67 -34.04 9.33
CA GLU A 805 79.26 -35.34 9.00
C GLU A 805 80.72 -35.17 8.55
N VAL A 806 81.00 -34.17 7.70
CA VAL A 806 82.37 -33.82 7.29
C VAL A 806 83.22 -33.42 8.49
N ALA A 807 82.68 -32.57 9.39
CA ALA A 807 83.35 -32.20 10.64
C ALA A 807 83.70 -33.44 11.49
N GLY A 808 82.75 -34.37 11.69
CA GLY A 808 82.99 -35.60 12.43
C GLY A 808 84.04 -36.52 11.80
N ARG A 809 84.08 -36.59 10.45
CA ARG A 809 85.14 -37.30 9.73
C ARG A 809 86.50 -36.63 9.89
N LEU A 810 86.55 -35.29 9.90
CA LEU A 810 87.77 -34.52 10.16
C LEU A 810 88.28 -34.71 11.58
N THR A 811 87.41 -34.73 12.59
CA THR A 811 87.77 -35.05 13.99
C THR A 811 88.39 -36.45 14.09
N HIS A 812 87.80 -37.43 13.40
CA HIS A 812 88.34 -38.79 13.36
C HIS A 812 89.72 -38.85 12.71
N LEU A 813 89.92 -38.12 11.61
CA LEU A 813 91.21 -37.95 10.92
C LEU A 813 92.25 -37.25 11.80
N SER A 814 91.89 -36.17 12.49
CA SER A 814 92.76 -35.46 13.43
C SER A 814 93.20 -36.37 14.58
N ARG A 815 92.31 -37.21 15.09
CA ARG A 815 92.63 -38.20 16.14
C ARG A 815 93.61 -39.26 15.63
N LEU A 816 93.37 -39.82 14.43
CA LEU A 816 94.28 -40.78 13.81
C LEU A 816 95.66 -40.17 13.52
N GLN A 817 95.72 -38.91 13.08
CA GLN A 817 96.99 -38.21 12.87
C GLN A 817 97.70 -37.89 14.19
N ALA A 818 96.98 -37.54 15.26
CA ALA A 818 97.57 -37.38 16.59
C ALA A 818 98.15 -38.71 17.12
N GLU A 819 97.46 -39.83 16.91
CA GLU A 819 97.96 -41.18 17.21
C GLU A 819 99.20 -41.52 16.36
N GLN A 820 99.25 -41.08 15.10
CA GLN A 820 100.45 -41.20 14.24
C GLN A 820 101.62 -40.34 14.73
N VAL A 821 101.38 -39.11 15.21
CA VAL A 821 102.41 -38.28 15.84
C VAL A 821 102.96 -38.97 17.08
N GLU A 822 102.09 -39.49 17.95
CA GLU A 822 102.51 -40.19 19.17
C GLU A 822 103.32 -41.45 18.84
N SER A 823 102.92 -42.21 17.82
CA SER A 823 103.67 -43.39 17.38
C SER A 823 104.98 -43.05 16.65
N LEU A 824 105.05 -41.94 15.91
CA LEU A 824 106.30 -41.40 15.33
C LEU A 824 107.26 -40.86 16.40
N GLU A 825 106.76 -40.21 17.45
CA GLU A 825 107.55 -39.77 18.61
C GLU A 825 108.07 -40.97 19.41
N ARG A 826 107.26 -42.01 19.59
CA ARG A 826 107.71 -43.29 20.14
C ARG A 826 108.78 -43.94 19.25
N LEU A 827 108.64 -43.91 17.93
CA LEU A 827 109.65 -44.43 16.98
C LEU A 827 110.97 -43.64 17.04
N GLY A 828 110.89 -42.30 17.14
CA GLY A 828 112.05 -41.43 17.38
C GLY A 828 112.73 -41.70 18.72
N SER A 829 111.95 -42.07 19.75
CA SER A 829 112.49 -42.46 21.07
C SER A 829 113.18 -43.84 21.05
N VAL A 830 112.70 -44.78 20.23
CA VAL A 830 113.28 -46.14 20.09
C VAL A 830 114.55 -46.15 19.22
N LEU A 831 114.67 -45.27 18.23
CA LEU A 831 115.89 -45.09 17.43
C LEU A 831 117.03 -44.36 18.17
N GLY A 832 116.81 -43.97 19.42
CA GLY A 832 117.73 -43.15 20.22
C GLY A 832 118.12 -43.76 21.56
N SER A 833 118.41 -45.05 21.68
CA SER A 833 118.94 -45.62 22.93
C SER A 833 120.47 -45.60 22.95
N GLY A 834 121.06 -44.57 23.55
CA GLY A 834 122.52 -44.49 23.73
C GLY A 834 123.09 -43.27 24.47
N ASN A 835 122.42 -42.71 25.50
CA ASN A 835 123.04 -42.18 26.73
C ASN A 835 121.99 -41.48 27.62
N THR A 836 122.01 -41.82 28.90
CA THR A 836 121.36 -41.13 30.05
C THR A 836 122.33 -40.07 30.63
N PRO A 837 122.01 -39.25 31.68
CA PRO A 837 120.76 -39.01 32.44
C PRO A 837 120.48 -37.50 32.74
N GLN A 838 119.46 -37.23 33.59
CA GLN A 838 119.20 -36.01 34.42
C GLN A 838 118.65 -34.77 33.70
N ALA A 839 117.81 -33.91 34.27
CA ALA A 839 117.04 -33.78 35.51
C ALA A 839 116.19 -32.49 35.39
N SER A 840 115.36 -32.18 36.40
CA SER A 840 114.75 -30.85 36.68
C SER A 840 113.46 -30.55 35.89
N GLU A 841 112.27 -30.67 36.50
CA GLU A 841 111.63 -29.82 37.53
C GLU A 841 110.81 -28.64 36.95
N ALA A 842 109.65 -28.48 37.58
CA ALA A 842 108.97 -27.23 37.94
C ALA A 842 107.98 -26.55 36.98
N GLY A 843 106.77 -26.34 37.53
CA GLY A 843 105.89 -25.20 37.29
C GLY A 843 104.89 -25.39 36.16
N GLY A 844 103.58 -25.19 36.31
CA GLY A 844 102.83 -24.45 37.32
C GLY A 844 101.72 -23.65 36.63
N SER A 845 100.58 -23.51 37.32
CA SER A 845 99.49 -22.53 37.07
C SER A 845 98.58 -22.77 35.84
N ARG A 846 97.31 -23.15 36.05
CA ARG A 846 96.11 -22.32 36.35
C ARG A 846 95.62 -21.51 35.14
N SER A 847 94.39 -21.81 34.70
CA SER A 847 93.21 -20.91 34.63
C SER A 847 92.20 -21.50 33.63
N ARG A 848 91.03 -22.01 34.05
CA ARG A 848 89.75 -21.32 34.31
C ARG A 848 89.02 -20.81 33.07
N GLU A 849 87.74 -21.20 33.01
CA GLU A 849 86.58 -20.50 32.40
C GLU A 849 86.53 -20.47 30.87
N ARG A 850 85.40 -20.50 30.16
CA ARG A 850 83.94 -20.53 30.41
C ARG A 850 83.30 -20.65 29.01
N GLN A 851 82.06 -21.16 28.94
CA GLN A 851 80.95 -20.81 28.02
C GLN A 851 81.27 -20.73 26.50
N THR A 852 80.50 -21.35 25.62
CA THR A 852 79.03 -21.29 25.47
C THR A 852 78.52 -22.53 24.75
#